data_AF-A0A352AIM9-F1
#
_entry.id   AF-A0A352AIM9-F1
#
_cell.length_a   1.000
_cell.length_b   1.000
_cell.length_c   1.000
_cell.angle_alpha   90.00
_cell.angle_beta   90.00
_cell.angle_gamma   90.00
#
_symmetry.space_group_name_H-M   'P 1'
#
loop_
_entity.id
_entity.type
_entity.pdbx_description
1 polymer ?
#
loop_
_entity_poly.entity_id
_entity_poly.type
_entity_poly.pdbx_seq_one_letter_code
_entity_poly.pdbx_strand_id
1 'polypeptide(L)'
;MSQMVWQRWLLVGGLTLSLTNLAVSSNVQAQLIPDNTLGSENSTVMPQGVQELIGGGASRGSNLFHSFSEFNVGNNQQVYFANPAGITNILTRVTGTNLSHILGTLGVEGTANLFLINPNGIIFGPNARLDVAGSFIASTADGIKLGEAGLFSARAPETSTLLNIQPGVLFLNALRSQPAEISNQGSLAVGTGQTLTLQADTVTSTGNLTAPGGTVQVLGNQVNLLNNASINVSSPTGGGTVLMGNGEQINIAPSVRIRADALNQGNGGNVMIKSQGTTNFDGYISARGGANSGNGGFVEVSGTNLQFSGTVDTTAAWGQVGTLLLDPKDILIQSEGPISGLAVSGLLLTTDVVLQANNDIIVNDDIGTTTANSLTFLAGRSLTIAPHRTIALNGGNLTAKINDENALAVERDPGLAQFFMSPGSRLLTNGGNVTIASGIFDQTSQINTANGTIQTGSLAGNGGNITLLALGDITTGLLDSRSNIGNGGNIAVTSTGGAIATTNVMLSDALLQAGGISLTAAGNLSINGNITSFGGGAGAIALTSGGLLSARNTAIANAILGPGTAKDITLTARSINLDNSSVTALTAGAGQGGGMQLNVAEEIVLRNSGLGPMTYSGSGHAGNLTLNTRRLRIIQESDPNFTPTLIPGFDPNANPLIGATGIATSTGLLSSGNAGDLTVNASESVEIIGNQPGAFTIIPSQGISLVTEIKTGMSTSALGSGNSGNLTVNTGRLAIRDGAGITTFPTIGEGGDVTVNAAEVFLQGKGGITTITLGSGKAGDLTINADQLNLTDGASIVTGTFGSGKGGDLTLSVRRLSLRNGPGIGTTTLGDGDSATPDGDSGTLTVKNAELIELIGTSPDGSFGSGLYAEALSMGNAEELNITAEQLNIEQGGQISTRTLGQGQGGSIQINTDRLRLDNGRINASTIGSGKGGDINIRASSSVELIGAGYDALQQQIILPVLNGTLSLTNFNQGIVTITAGEGQAGIVTIETPNFIARDGALIATTTLGEGEGGNITINTSDTLELDNSLLGTGTFTNASSGDVNLTARQLTAKGGAQVLTTTFSSGTAGNLTVKATDAINLLDPNNSGRLLTTGLFASSAITASGNGGDITIDIPTGDLNIRDGAAVSVSALGEGNAGDINITARSVFLDRGAITATSTSGKGGNITMRISDFLILRHNSQISTRAGTQESGGGNGGNIDIDPIFILAVPQENSDITANAFAGNGGNITLTAQGIFGLQVSEQLTPLSDITASSQLGINGNITLTA
;
A
#
# COMPACT_ATOMS: atom_id res chain seq x y z
N MET A 1 62.83 7.20 38.77
CA MET A 1 64.04 6.76 39.50
C MET A 1 65.22 7.52 38.89
N SER A 2 66.08 8.08 39.73
CA SER A 2 67.33 8.83 39.45
C SER A 2 67.29 10.12 38.61
N GLN A 3 67.56 11.21 39.32
CA GLN A 3 68.24 12.43 38.88
C GLN A 3 69.62 12.17 38.23
N MET A 4 70.15 13.23 37.62
CA MET A 4 71.53 13.79 37.67
C MET A 4 72.13 13.98 36.27
N VAL A 5 72.31 15.21 35.81
CA VAL A 5 73.39 16.18 36.16
C VAL A 5 74.76 15.69 35.68
N TRP A 6 75.47 16.57 34.96
CA TRP A 6 76.89 16.95 35.08
C TRP A 6 77.43 17.33 33.68
N GLN A 7 78.29 18.34 33.45
CA GLN A 7 78.69 19.60 34.09
C GLN A 7 79.96 20.03 33.33
N ARG A 8 80.16 21.36 33.13
CA ARG A 8 81.44 22.10 33.31
C ARG A 8 82.55 21.95 32.23
N TRP A 9 83.44 22.92 31.91
CA TRP A 9 83.78 24.28 32.42
C TRP A 9 84.91 24.91 31.53
N LEU A 10 85.11 26.23 31.68
CA LEU A 10 86.39 27.01 31.75
C LEU A 10 86.97 27.82 30.55
N LEU A 11 87.09 29.14 30.85
CA LEU A 11 88.24 30.08 30.77
C LEU A 11 88.61 30.87 29.49
N VAL A 12 88.30 32.18 29.57
CA VAL A 12 89.18 33.39 29.54
C VAL A 12 90.31 33.52 28.50
N GLY A 13 90.33 34.65 27.78
CA GLY A 13 91.56 35.40 27.46
C GLY A 13 91.57 36.22 26.15
N GLY A 14 91.90 37.52 26.24
CA GLY A 14 92.92 38.14 25.35
C GLY A 14 92.54 39.21 24.31
N LEU A 15 92.56 40.47 24.75
CA LEU A 15 93.07 41.72 24.12
C LEU A 15 93.55 41.80 22.64
N THR A 16 93.03 42.83 21.95
CA THR A 16 93.70 43.88 21.12
C THR A 16 94.76 43.53 20.06
N LEU A 17 94.57 43.98 18.81
CA LEU A 17 95.13 45.27 18.32
C LEU A 17 94.67 45.58 16.88
N SER A 18 94.31 46.85 16.68
CA SER A 18 94.13 47.51 15.38
C SER A 18 95.43 47.60 14.59
N LEU A 19 95.36 47.34 13.28
CA LEU A 19 96.25 47.93 12.28
C LEU A 19 95.51 48.05 10.95
N THR A 20 95.16 49.30 10.62
CA THR A 20 94.85 49.76 9.28
C THR A 20 96.06 49.57 8.37
N ASN A 21 95.88 48.98 7.19
CA ASN A 21 96.67 49.36 6.02
C ASN A 21 95.90 49.17 4.71
N LEU A 22 96.23 50.08 3.80
CA LEU A 22 95.56 50.51 2.59
C LEU A 22 94.93 49.41 1.71
N ALA A 23 93.73 49.75 1.23
CA ALA A 23 93.03 49.12 0.14
C ALA A 23 93.81 49.23 -1.18
N VAL A 24 93.96 48.09 -1.86
CA VAL A 24 93.96 48.04 -3.32
C VAL A 24 92.69 47.30 -3.70
N SER A 25 91.70 48.05 -4.17
CA SER A 25 90.51 47.51 -4.81
C SER A 25 90.91 46.89 -6.15
N SER A 26 91.05 45.57 -6.21
CA SER A 26 91.04 44.87 -7.49
C SER A 26 89.60 44.86 -7.99
N ASN A 27 89.30 45.68 -8.99
CA ASN A 27 88.11 45.50 -9.81
C ASN A 27 88.22 44.12 -10.48
N VAL A 28 87.43 43.15 -10.01
CA VAL A 28 87.26 41.89 -10.72
C VAL A 28 86.30 42.20 -11.88
N GLN A 29 86.84 42.31 -13.09
CA GLN A 29 86.01 42.34 -14.31
C GLN A 29 85.25 41.02 -14.42
N ALA A 30 84.05 41.03 -14.99
CA ALA A 30 83.41 39.76 -15.33
C ALA A 30 84.28 38.99 -16.32
N GLN A 31 84.23 37.67 -16.20
CA GLN A 31 84.72 36.80 -17.25
C GLN A 31 83.60 36.57 -18.28
N LEU A 32 83.28 37.61 -19.06
CA LEU A 32 82.45 37.54 -20.26
C LEU A 32 83.38 37.42 -21.48
N ILE A 33 83.57 36.21 -21.99
CA ILE A 33 84.45 35.95 -23.14
C ILE A 33 83.61 35.50 -24.33
N PRO A 34 83.29 36.39 -25.29
CA PRO A 34 82.66 36.00 -26.55
C PRO A 34 83.47 34.94 -27.30
N ASP A 35 82.78 34.05 -28.00
CA ASP A 35 83.41 33.12 -28.95
C ASP A 35 83.10 33.54 -30.40
N ASN A 36 83.64 32.79 -31.37
CA ASN A 36 83.47 33.06 -32.80
C ASN A 36 82.43 32.14 -33.47
N THR A 37 81.60 31.44 -32.71
CA THR A 37 80.69 30.42 -33.23
C THR A 37 79.42 30.99 -33.87
N LEU A 38 79.25 32.31 -33.87
CA LEU A 38 78.25 33.05 -34.64
C LEU A 38 78.83 33.66 -35.94
N GLY A 39 80.08 33.34 -36.29
CA GLY A 39 80.71 33.80 -37.54
C GLY A 39 81.14 35.27 -37.48
N SER A 40 80.66 36.10 -38.41
CA SER A 40 80.95 37.54 -38.43
C SER A 40 80.03 38.35 -37.51
N GLU A 41 78.97 37.74 -36.98
CA GLU A 41 77.96 38.36 -36.12
C GLU A 41 78.22 38.06 -34.64
N ASN A 42 79.47 38.19 -34.20
CA ASN A 42 79.89 37.80 -32.85
C ASN A 42 79.31 38.73 -31.78
N SER A 43 79.19 38.19 -30.55
CA SER A 43 78.87 39.00 -29.37
C SER A 43 80.02 39.96 -29.06
N THR A 44 79.70 41.16 -28.61
CA THR A 44 80.69 42.16 -28.16
C THR A 44 80.38 42.60 -26.74
N VAL A 45 81.41 42.85 -25.93
CA VAL A 45 81.26 43.38 -24.56
C VAL A 45 81.88 44.76 -24.50
N MET A 46 81.08 45.77 -24.15
CA MET A 46 81.50 47.16 -24.01
C MET A 46 81.36 47.62 -22.56
N PRO A 47 82.45 48.00 -21.87
CA PRO A 47 82.35 48.58 -20.55
C PRO A 47 81.69 49.97 -20.60
N GLN A 48 80.68 50.20 -19.76
CA GLN A 48 79.94 51.44 -19.54
C GLN A 48 79.94 51.79 -18.04
N GLY A 49 81.08 52.25 -17.53
CA GLY A 49 81.22 52.58 -16.11
C GLY A 49 81.21 51.33 -15.22
N VAL A 50 80.23 51.23 -14.32
CA VAL A 50 80.04 50.06 -13.43
C VAL A 50 79.24 48.93 -14.11
N GLN A 51 78.74 49.19 -15.32
CA GLN A 51 77.94 48.31 -16.16
C GLN A 51 78.77 47.79 -17.33
N GLU A 52 78.62 46.54 -17.73
CA GLU A 52 79.12 45.99 -18.99
C GLU A 52 77.93 45.72 -19.91
N LEU A 53 77.96 46.32 -21.12
CA LEU A 53 76.91 46.18 -22.12
C LEU A 53 77.32 45.14 -23.17
N ILE A 54 76.51 44.10 -23.30
CA ILE A 54 76.60 43.08 -24.34
C ILE A 54 75.83 43.58 -25.57
N GLY A 55 76.56 43.82 -26.66
CA GLY A 55 76.04 44.18 -27.97
C GLY A 55 76.48 43.20 -29.05
N GLY A 56 76.29 43.56 -30.33
CA GLY A 56 76.59 42.65 -31.44
C GLY A 56 75.59 41.49 -31.51
N GLY A 57 76.06 40.30 -31.91
CA GLY A 57 75.23 39.10 -32.03
C GLY A 57 74.51 38.96 -33.37
N ALA A 58 73.99 37.76 -33.64
CA ALA A 58 73.28 37.45 -34.88
C ALA A 58 71.79 37.73 -34.73
N SER A 59 71.23 38.63 -35.53
CA SER A 59 69.79 38.92 -35.53
C SER A 59 69.06 38.10 -36.59
N ARG A 60 68.00 37.39 -36.21
CA ARG A 60 67.10 36.67 -37.12
C ARG A 60 65.65 37.00 -36.76
N GLY A 61 65.04 37.93 -37.48
CA GLY A 61 63.69 38.42 -37.15
C GLY A 61 63.66 39.05 -35.76
N SER A 62 62.75 38.60 -34.90
CA SER A 62 62.64 39.08 -33.51
C SER A 62 63.61 38.43 -32.52
N ASN A 63 64.54 37.58 -33.00
CA ASN A 63 65.51 36.87 -32.17
C ASN A 63 66.92 37.45 -32.33
N LEU A 64 67.63 37.66 -31.22
CA LEU A 64 69.04 38.06 -31.18
C LEU A 64 69.85 36.96 -30.49
N PHE A 65 70.87 36.42 -31.16
CA PHE A 65 71.68 35.32 -30.66
C PHE A 65 73.06 35.82 -30.19
N HIS A 66 73.46 35.38 -29.00
CA HIS A 66 74.78 35.59 -28.42
C HIS A 66 75.45 34.27 -28.05
N SER A 67 76.77 34.22 -28.24
CA SER A 67 77.60 33.08 -27.87
C SER A 67 78.84 33.53 -27.10
N PHE A 68 79.20 32.75 -26.07
CA PHE A 68 80.33 32.99 -25.19
C PHE A 68 81.05 31.67 -24.87
N SER A 69 82.39 31.68 -24.81
CA SER A 69 83.14 30.56 -24.23
C SER A 69 83.10 30.60 -22.69
N GLU A 70 82.98 31.79 -22.09
CA GLU A 70 82.83 31.99 -20.65
C GLU A 70 81.79 33.08 -20.38
N PHE A 71 80.90 32.84 -19.41
CA PHE A 71 79.88 33.81 -19.04
C PHE A 71 79.70 33.83 -17.52
N ASN A 72 80.29 34.83 -16.87
CA ASN A 72 80.22 35.05 -15.42
C ASN A 72 79.87 36.51 -15.13
N VAL A 73 79.22 36.80 -13.99
CA VAL A 73 78.93 38.16 -13.51
C VAL A 73 79.47 38.27 -12.09
N GLY A 74 80.43 39.15 -11.84
CA GLY A 74 81.06 39.33 -10.53
C GLY A 74 80.14 39.98 -9.49
N ASN A 75 80.55 39.95 -8.21
CA ASN A 75 79.86 40.68 -7.15
C ASN A 75 79.87 42.20 -7.42
N ASN A 76 78.75 42.87 -7.17
CA ASN A 76 78.54 44.30 -7.45
C ASN A 76 78.66 44.70 -8.92
N GLN A 77 78.82 43.73 -9.82
CA GLN A 77 78.90 43.98 -11.24
C GLN A 77 77.50 44.01 -11.85
N GLN A 78 77.33 44.84 -12.87
CA GLN A 78 76.10 44.97 -13.64
C GLN A 78 76.39 44.59 -15.10
N VAL A 79 75.71 43.57 -15.62
CA VAL A 79 75.87 43.12 -17.02
C VAL A 79 74.53 43.20 -17.70
N TYR A 80 74.45 43.92 -18.82
CA TYR A 80 73.19 44.13 -19.56
C TYR A 80 73.33 43.72 -21.01
N PHE A 81 72.27 43.15 -21.58
CA PHE A 81 72.15 43.00 -23.03
C PHE A 81 71.49 44.24 -23.63
N ALA A 82 72.05 44.75 -24.72
CA ALA A 82 71.40 45.75 -25.55
C ALA A 82 70.13 45.13 -26.17
N ASN A 83 69.05 45.92 -26.27
CA ASN A 83 67.81 45.51 -26.90
C ASN A 83 67.48 46.39 -28.14
N PRO A 84 68.04 46.08 -29.32
CA PRO A 84 67.74 46.80 -30.55
C PRO A 84 66.25 46.75 -30.91
N ALA A 85 65.77 47.79 -31.60
CA ALA A 85 64.38 47.87 -32.03
C ALA A 85 63.97 46.64 -32.86
N GLY A 86 62.82 46.03 -32.52
CA GLY A 86 62.28 44.84 -33.19
C GLY A 86 62.73 43.50 -32.60
N ILE A 87 63.66 43.48 -31.65
CA ILE A 87 64.05 42.27 -30.91
C ILE A 87 63.08 42.01 -29.75
N THR A 88 62.58 40.79 -29.68
CA THR A 88 61.70 40.30 -28.61
C THR A 88 62.38 39.23 -27.77
N ASN A 89 63.35 38.48 -28.32
CA ASN A 89 64.06 37.41 -27.63
C ASN A 89 65.58 37.56 -27.80
N ILE A 90 66.32 37.46 -26.70
CA ILE A 90 67.77 37.43 -26.66
C ILE A 90 68.20 36.04 -26.19
N LEU A 91 68.85 35.27 -27.05
CA LEU A 91 69.25 33.89 -26.81
C LEU A 91 70.76 33.79 -26.64
N THR A 92 71.20 33.41 -25.44
CA THR A 92 72.62 33.34 -25.06
C THR A 92 73.01 31.91 -24.76
N ARG A 93 74.11 31.45 -25.37
CA ARG A 93 74.73 30.15 -25.07
C ARG A 93 76.15 30.30 -24.53
N VAL A 94 76.55 29.36 -23.69
CA VAL A 94 77.93 29.17 -23.21
C VAL A 94 78.50 27.89 -23.81
N THR A 95 79.52 27.99 -24.65
CA THR A 95 80.11 26.84 -25.36
C THR A 95 81.35 26.26 -24.67
N GLY A 96 81.85 26.92 -23.62
CA GLY A 96 82.99 26.43 -22.84
C GLY A 96 82.63 25.27 -21.91
N THR A 97 83.57 24.87 -21.07
CA THR A 97 83.44 23.74 -20.14
C THR A 97 83.17 24.15 -18.70
N ASN A 98 83.19 25.45 -18.39
CA ASN A 98 83.01 25.97 -17.04
C ASN A 98 81.54 26.34 -16.77
N LEU A 99 81.14 26.21 -15.52
CA LEU A 99 79.83 26.66 -15.04
C LEU A 99 79.78 28.20 -14.92
N SER A 100 78.60 28.77 -15.06
CA SER A 100 78.40 30.22 -14.98
C SER A 100 78.15 30.69 -13.55
N HIS A 101 79.03 31.52 -12.99
CA HIS A 101 78.81 32.21 -11.72
C HIS A 101 78.18 33.58 -11.96
N ILE A 102 76.90 33.73 -11.62
CA ILE A 102 76.16 34.99 -11.67
C ILE A 102 76.03 35.53 -10.24
N LEU A 103 76.90 36.45 -9.85
CA LEU A 103 77.00 36.98 -8.48
C LEU A 103 76.50 38.42 -8.37
N GLY A 104 76.31 39.12 -9.49
CA GLY A 104 75.84 40.51 -9.58
C GLY A 104 74.49 40.65 -10.32
N THR A 105 74.23 41.82 -10.91
CA THR A 105 73.00 42.08 -11.67
C THR A 105 73.16 41.68 -13.14
N LEU A 106 72.22 40.87 -13.64
CA LEU A 106 72.09 40.53 -15.06
C LEU A 106 70.79 41.15 -15.61
N GLY A 107 70.88 41.96 -16.67
CA GLY A 107 69.72 42.71 -17.17
C GLY A 107 69.62 42.83 -18.69
N VAL A 108 68.54 43.47 -19.13
CA VAL A 108 68.28 43.80 -20.54
C VAL A 108 67.85 45.27 -20.61
N GLU A 109 68.45 46.06 -21.51
CA GLU A 109 68.06 47.47 -21.71
C GLU A 109 66.77 47.59 -22.53
N GLY A 110 65.68 47.05 -22.00
CA GLY A 110 64.35 47.07 -22.62
C GLY A 110 63.50 45.88 -22.19
N THR A 111 62.52 45.51 -23.02
CA THR A 111 61.50 44.51 -22.67
C THR A 111 61.70 43.15 -23.32
N ALA A 112 62.85 42.88 -23.95
CA ALA A 112 63.10 41.59 -24.57
C ALA A 112 63.26 40.47 -23.51
N ASN A 113 62.85 39.26 -23.89
CA ASN A 113 63.07 38.05 -23.11
C ASN A 113 64.55 37.66 -23.17
N LEU A 114 65.11 37.15 -22.09
CA LEU A 114 66.49 36.69 -22.02
C LEU A 114 66.55 35.18 -21.75
N PHE A 115 67.21 34.45 -22.64
CA PHE A 115 67.50 33.03 -22.51
C PHE A 115 69.00 32.84 -22.28
N LEU A 116 69.39 32.13 -21.22
CA LEU A 116 70.77 31.81 -20.88
C LEU A 116 70.94 30.29 -20.79
N ILE A 117 71.85 29.74 -21.59
CA ILE A 117 72.10 28.31 -21.65
C ILE A 117 73.56 28.02 -21.34
N ASN A 118 73.80 27.21 -20.32
CA ASN A 118 75.12 26.65 -20.03
C ASN A 118 75.00 25.16 -19.65
N PRO A 119 75.41 24.23 -20.53
CA PRO A 119 75.33 22.80 -20.27
C PRO A 119 76.13 22.31 -19.05
N ASN A 120 77.06 23.11 -18.53
CA ASN A 120 77.90 22.77 -17.37
C ASN A 120 77.30 23.21 -16.03
N GLY A 121 76.24 24.03 -16.03
CA GLY A 121 75.58 24.52 -14.82
C GLY A 121 75.64 26.04 -14.65
N ILE A 122 74.77 26.56 -13.77
CA ILE A 122 74.64 28.00 -13.47
C ILE A 122 74.46 28.20 -11.96
N ILE A 123 75.28 29.05 -11.34
CA ILE A 123 75.17 29.43 -9.93
C ILE A 123 74.79 30.89 -9.84
N PHE A 124 73.61 31.19 -9.28
CA PHE A 124 73.23 32.53 -8.84
C PHE A 124 73.61 32.72 -7.37
N GLY A 125 74.59 33.59 -7.10
CA GLY A 125 75.07 33.86 -5.74
C GLY A 125 74.10 34.70 -4.90
N PRO A 126 74.36 34.91 -3.58
CA PRO A 126 73.45 35.63 -2.68
C PRO A 126 73.09 37.07 -3.10
N ASN A 127 74.00 37.74 -3.81
CA ASN A 127 73.81 39.11 -4.31
C ASN A 127 73.24 39.16 -5.73
N ALA A 128 73.00 38.02 -6.37
CA ALA A 128 72.53 37.96 -7.74
C ALA A 128 71.13 38.57 -7.89
N ARG A 129 70.96 39.39 -8.93
CA ARG A 129 69.69 40.04 -9.27
C ARG A 129 69.45 39.98 -10.78
N LEU A 130 68.18 39.94 -11.15
CA LEU A 130 67.77 40.17 -12.54
C LEU A 130 67.19 41.58 -12.66
N ASP A 131 67.57 42.30 -13.71
CA ASP A 131 66.89 43.51 -14.18
C ASP A 131 66.37 43.27 -15.60
N VAL A 132 65.34 42.42 -15.69
CA VAL A 132 64.76 41.95 -16.94
C VAL A 132 63.26 42.25 -16.92
N ALA A 133 62.83 43.23 -17.72
CA ALA A 133 61.42 43.59 -17.83
C ALA A 133 60.59 42.58 -18.64
N GLY A 134 61.24 41.78 -19.50
CA GLY A 134 60.66 40.61 -20.19
C GLY A 134 60.79 39.31 -19.38
N SER A 135 60.60 38.17 -20.04
CA SER A 135 60.78 36.83 -19.43
C SER A 135 62.25 36.42 -19.34
N PHE A 136 62.62 35.62 -18.34
CA PHE A 136 63.97 35.07 -18.16
C PHE A 136 63.95 33.55 -18.10
N ILE A 137 64.79 32.90 -18.90
CA ILE A 137 64.93 31.45 -18.95
C ILE A 137 66.40 31.09 -18.77
N ALA A 138 66.73 30.32 -17.73
CA ALA A 138 68.05 29.74 -17.53
C ALA A 138 67.98 28.21 -17.70
N SER A 139 68.87 27.63 -18.51
CA SER A 139 68.88 26.19 -18.74
C SER A 139 70.28 25.56 -18.83
N THR A 140 70.39 24.29 -18.43
CA THR A 140 71.58 23.45 -18.66
C THR A 140 71.45 22.51 -19.85
N ALA A 141 70.47 22.75 -20.73
CA ALA A 141 70.30 21.94 -21.93
C ALA A 141 71.46 22.11 -22.92
N ASP A 142 71.68 21.11 -23.76
CA ASP A 142 72.74 21.11 -24.77
C ASP A 142 72.44 22.08 -25.93
N GLY A 143 71.18 22.52 -26.05
CA GLY A 143 70.69 23.44 -27.06
C GLY A 143 69.16 23.54 -27.10
N ILE A 144 68.64 24.47 -27.89
CA ILE A 144 67.21 24.72 -28.12
C ILE A 144 66.87 24.43 -29.58
N LYS A 145 65.78 23.71 -29.86
CA LYS A 145 65.23 23.67 -31.23
C LYS A 145 64.32 24.88 -31.52
N LEU A 146 64.46 25.44 -32.72
CA LEU A 146 63.70 26.58 -33.24
C LEU A 146 62.84 26.12 -34.43
N GLY A 147 61.61 25.65 -34.16
CA GLY A 147 60.77 24.98 -35.17
C GLY A 147 61.23 23.54 -35.48
N GLU A 148 60.83 23.01 -36.65
CA GLU A 148 61.15 21.62 -37.03
C GLU A 148 62.62 21.40 -37.46
N ALA A 149 63.28 22.45 -37.98
CA ALA A 149 64.62 22.35 -38.58
C ALA A 149 65.68 23.30 -37.97
N GLY A 150 65.30 24.21 -37.07
CA GLY A 150 66.22 25.14 -36.42
C GLY A 150 66.85 24.59 -35.14
N LEU A 151 68.12 24.89 -34.88
CA LEU A 151 68.86 24.46 -33.68
C LEU A 151 69.80 25.57 -33.20
N PHE A 152 69.77 25.87 -31.91
CA PHE A 152 70.76 26.72 -31.24
C PHE A 152 71.45 25.93 -30.13
N SER A 153 72.61 25.34 -30.42
CA SER A 153 73.32 24.41 -29.52
C SER A 153 74.51 25.06 -28.83
N ALA A 154 74.67 24.79 -27.54
CA ALA A 154 75.83 25.15 -26.74
C ALA A 154 76.97 24.12 -26.86
N ARG A 155 76.66 22.84 -27.05
CA ARG A 155 77.67 21.76 -27.16
C ARG A 155 78.15 21.47 -28.59
N ALA A 156 77.29 21.64 -29.58
CA ALA A 156 77.62 21.49 -31.00
C ALA A 156 77.34 22.82 -31.74
N PRO A 157 77.97 23.94 -31.31
CA PRO A 157 77.63 25.27 -31.78
C PRO A 157 77.78 25.45 -33.29
N GLU A 158 78.69 24.72 -33.93
CA GLU A 158 78.94 24.66 -35.37
C GLU A 158 77.77 24.07 -36.18
N THR A 159 76.92 23.25 -35.56
CA THR A 159 75.75 22.64 -36.21
C THR A 159 74.47 23.45 -36.04
N SER A 160 74.56 24.64 -35.43
CA SER A 160 73.40 25.47 -35.12
C SER A 160 72.81 26.13 -36.38
N THR A 161 71.52 25.94 -36.60
CA THR A 161 70.72 26.60 -37.64
C THR A 161 69.85 27.69 -37.02
N LEU A 162 70.32 28.94 -37.09
CA LEU A 162 69.64 30.11 -36.52
C LEU A 162 68.48 30.56 -37.42
N LEU A 163 67.24 30.44 -36.94
CA LEU A 163 66.03 30.80 -37.68
C LEU A 163 65.29 31.99 -37.03
N ASN A 164 64.43 32.64 -37.80
CA ASN A 164 63.54 33.72 -37.33
C ASN A 164 62.30 33.22 -36.56
N ILE A 165 62.22 31.91 -36.32
CA ILE A 165 61.13 31.25 -35.59
C ILE A 165 61.26 31.60 -34.10
N GLN A 166 60.19 32.13 -33.51
CA GLN A 166 60.17 32.44 -32.08
C GLN A 166 60.28 31.16 -31.24
N PRO A 167 61.12 31.13 -30.18
CA PRO A 167 61.15 30.00 -29.24
C PRO A 167 59.76 29.79 -28.63
N GLY A 168 59.35 28.53 -28.49
CA GLY A 168 58.08 28.22 -27.83
C GLY A 168 58.07 28.73 -26.39
N VAL A 169 56.92 29.28 -25.97
CA VAL A 169 56.71 29.95 -24.66
C VAL A 169 57.03 29.06 -23.45
N LEU A 170 57.07 27.74 -23.63
CA LEU A 170 57.33 26.75 -22.58
C LEU A 170 58.71 26.08 -22.67
N PHE A 171 59.53 26.44 -23.64
CA PHE A 171 60.90 25.92 -23.79
C PHE A 171 61.03 24.36 -23.81
N LEU A 172 59.96 23.63 -24.21
CA LEU A 172 59.90 22.16 -24.25
C LEU A 172 60.90 21.48 -25.21
N ASN A 173 61.57 22.27 -26.06
CA ASN A 173 62.45 21.78 -27.12
C ASN A 173 63.94 21.78 -26.76
N ALA A 174 64.26 21.85 -25.47
CA ALA A 174 65.63 21.80 -24.98
C ALA A 174 66.20 20.36 -25.08
N LEU A 175 67.35 20.18 -25.72
CA LEU A 175 68.00 18.86 -25.88
C LEU A 175 68.65 18.44 -24.55
N ARG A 176 68.25 17.29 -23.96
CA ARG A 176 68.83 16.75 -22.70
C ARG A 176 69.80 15.60 -22.97
N SER A 177 71.00 15.64 -22.37
CA SER A 177 71.87 14.45 -22.24
C SER A 177 72.83 14.36 -21.04
N GLN A 178 72.88 15.28 -20.04
CA GLN A 178 73.84 15.17 -18.92
C GLN A 178 73.36 15.75 -17.56
N PRO A 179 73.89 15.25 -16.42
CA PRO A 179 73.60 15.76 -15.07
C PRO A 179 74.35 17.08 -14.80
N ALA A 180 73.62 18.19 -14.76
CA ALA A 180 74.14 19.53 -14.44
C ALA A 180 73.15 20.30 -13.56
N GLU A 181 73.69 21.17 -12.68
CA GLU A 181 72.91 21.89 -11.66
C GLU A 181 72.69 23.37 -12.00
N ILE A 182 71.49 23.88 -11.69
CA ILE A 182 71.25 25.30 -11.44
C ILE A 182 71.07 25.52 -9.95
N SER A 183 71.92 26.33 -9.33
CA SER A 183 71.86 26.68 -7.90
C SER A 183 71.50 28.16 -7.73
N ASN A 184 70.41 28.48 -7.04
CA ASN A 184 69.97 29.85 -6.78
C ASN A 184 70.03 30.22 -5.29
N GLN A 185 70.89 31.18 -4.96
CA GLN A 185 70.97 31.81 -3.63
C GLN A 185 70.54 33.28 -3.68
N GLY A 186 70.29 33.84 -4.87
CA GLY A 186 70.00 35.24 -5.10
C GLY A 186 68.50 35.57 -5.11
N SER A 187 68.17 36.81 -5.48
CA SER A 187 66.79 37.29 -5.60
C SER A 187 66.48 37.61 -7.05
N LEU A 188 65.99 36.61 -7.79
CA LEU A 188 65.72 36.70 -9.22
C LEU A 188 64.28 37.16 -9.43
N ALA A 189 64.09 38.25 -10.18
CA ALA A 189 62.78 38.84 -10.44
C ALA A 189 62.64 39.27 -11.90
N VAL A 190 61.46 39.07 -12.48
CA VAL A 190 61.09 39.53 -13.84
C VAL A 190 59.91 40.50 -13.78
N GLY A 191 59.60 41.13 -14.91
CA GLY A 191 58.46 42.05 -15.03
C GLY A 191 57.09 41.40 -14.74
N THR A 192 56.08 42.23 -14.47
CA THR A 192 54.70 41.78 -14.23
C THR A 192 54.15 41.01 -15.42
N GLY A 193 53.49 39.88 -15.17
CA GLY A 193 52.92 39.00 -16.20
C GLY A 193 53.94 38.21 -17.02
N GLN A 194 55.24 38.27 -16.68
CA GLN A 194 56.32 37.57 -17.40
C GLN A 194 56.64 36.20 -16.80
N THR A 195 57.47 35.43 -17.50
CA THR A 195 57.89 34.08 -17.08
C THR A 195 59.33 34.05 -16.59
N LEU A 196 59.58 33.34 -15.48
CA LEU A 196 60.89 33.03 -14.93
C LEU A 196 61.08 31.51 -14.88
N THR A 197 61.96 30.96 -15.72
CA THR A 197 62.19 29.51 -15.82
C THR A 197 63.63 29.15 -15.42
N LEU A 198 63.78 28.21 -14.50
CA LEU A 198 65.03 27.50 -14.22
C LEU A 198 64.86 26.03 -14.63
N GLN A 199 65.64 25.57 -15.61
CA GLN A 199 65.52 24.21 -16.14
C GLN A 199 66.87 23.49 -16.19
N ALA A 200 67.06 22.47 -15.34
CA ALA A 200 68.31 21.72 -15.26
C ALA A 200 68.07 20.20 -15.11
N ASP A 201 69.13 19.42 -14.82
CA ASP A 201 68.96 18.09 -14.26
C ASP A 201 68.66 18.20 -12.76
N THR A 202 69.47 18.97 -12.03
CA THR A 202 69.22 19.34 -10.63
C THR A 202 68.98 20.84 -10.51
N VAL A 203 67.90 21.26 -9.85
CA VAL A 203 67.70 22.67 -9.49
C VAL A 203 67.63 22.81 -7.97
N THR A 204 68.59 23.51 -7.38
CA THR A 204 68.61 23.81 -5.94
C THR A 204 68.39 25.29 -5.71
N SER A 205 67.50 25.68 -4.80
CA SER A 205 67.32 27.10 -4.44
C SER A 205 67.24 27.28 -2.93
N THR A 206 67.96 28.27 -2.42
CA THR A 206 67.79 28.91 -1.09
C THR A 206 67.35 30.37 -1.21
N GLY A 207 67.35 30.92 -2.44
CA GLY A 207 67.00 32.31 -2.76
C GLY A 207 65.53 32.51 -3.20
N ASN A 208 65.22 33.71 -3.69
CA ASN A 208 63.88 34.14 -4.08
C ASN A 208 63.69 34.13 -5.60
N LEU A 209 62.52 33.67 -6.06
CA LEU A 209 62.06 33.72 -7.46
C LEU A 209 60.76 34.50 -7.53
N THR A 210 60.72 35.62 -8.26
CA THR A 210 59.55 36.53 -8.29
C THR A 210 59.10 36.84 -9.72
N ALA A 211 57.81 36.62 -10.01
CA ALA A 211 57.19 36.98 -11.29
C ALA A 211 55.73 37.43 -11.04
N PRO A 212 55.49 38.72 -10.68
CA PRO A 212 54.18 39.17 -10.20
C PRO A 212 53.08 38.96 -11.25
N GLY A 213 52.05 38.17 -10.93
CA GLY A 213 50.96 37.82 -11.86
C GLY A 213 51.41 37.03 -13.09
N GLY A 214 52.67 36.61 -13.14
CA GLY A 214 53.31 35.88 -14.23
C GLY A 214 53.49 34.40 -13.89
N THR A 215 54.52 33.76 -14.44
CA THR A 215 54.80 32.34 -14.22
C THR A 215 56.20 32.12 -13.67
N VAL A 216 56.35 31.26 -12.66
CA VAL A 216 57.65 30.70 -12.24
C VAL A 216 57.68 29.22 -12.58
N GLN A 217 58.71 28.76 -13.30
CA GLN A 217 58.92 27.35 -13.63
C GLN A 217 60.25 26.86 -13.04
N VAL A 218 60.21 25.78 -12.26
CA VAL A 218 61.41 25.14 -11.69
C VAL A 218 61.42 23.67 -12.12
N LEU A 219 62.17 23.37 -13.17
CA LEU A 219 62.08 22.10 -13.90
C LEU A 219 63.40 21.32 -13.78
N GLY A 220 63.33 20.07 -13.31
CA GLY A 220 64.51 19.25 -13.06
C GLY A 220 64.16 17.78 -12.88
N ASN A 221 65.15 16.90 -13.10
CA ASN A 221 65.08 15.52 -12.62
C ASN A 221 65.05 15.47 -11.09
N GLN A 222 65.84 16.35 -10.45
CA GLN A 222 65.80 16.62 -9.01
C GLN A 222 65.57 18.12 -8.76
N VAL A 223 64.60 18.46 -7.92
CA VAL A 223 64.34 19.86 -7.50
C VAL A 223 64.40 19.96 -5.97
N ASN A 224 65.24 20.85 -5.45
CA ASN A 224 65.42 21.06 -4.01
C ASN A 224 65.18 22.54 -3.66
N LEU A 225 64.04 22.86 -3.05
CA LEU A 225 63.84 24.15 -2.37
C LEU A 225 64.20 23.99 -0.90
N LEU A 226 65.34 24.56 -0.53
CA LEU A 226 65.89 24.45 0.83
C LEU A 226 65.45 25.65 1.68
N ASN A 227 65.87 25.65 2.95
CA ASN A 227 65.49 26.69 3.89
C ASN A 227 65.80 28.11 3.35
N ASN A 228 64.86 29.03 3.58
CA ASN A 228 64.83 30.42 3.08
C ASN A 228 64.42 30.61 1.61
N ALA A 229 64.24 29.54 0.82
CA ALA A 229 63.76 29.71 -0.55
C ALA A 229 62.33 30.27 -0.58
N SER A 230 62.04 31.13 -1.54
CA SER A 230 60.65 31.57 -1.79
C SER A 230 60.33 31.74 -3.27
N ILE A 231 59.09 31.44 -3.63
CA ILE A 231 58.52 31.71 -4.94
C ILE A 231 57.35 32.67 -4.74
N ASN A 232 57.31 33.77 -5.50
CA ASN A 232 56.24 34.75 -5.39
C ASN A 232 55.74 35.19 -6.77
N VAL A 233 54.52 34.79 -7.10
CA VAL A 233 53.79 35.18 -8.31
C VAL A 233 52.50 35.95 -7.98
N SER A 234 52.37 36.46 -6.75
CA SER A 234 51.21 37.26 -6.33
C SER A 234 51.13 38.60 -7.08
N SER A 235 49.91 39.09 -7.35
CA SER A 235 49.66 40.36 -8.04
C SER A 235 48.34 41.03 -7.62
N PRO A 236 48.19 42.36 -7.76
CA PRO A 236 46.96 43.08 -7.46
C PRO A 236 45.70 42.60 -8.19
N THR A 237 45.82 42.04 -9.40
CA THR A 237 44.70 41.73 -10.30
C THR A 237 44.47 40.22 -10.53
N GLY A 238 45.09 39.36 -9.72
CA GLY A 238 45.03 37.91 -9.83
C GLY A 238 46.36 37.25 -9.47
N GLY A 239 46.33 36.03 -8.93
CA GLY A 239 47.53 35.25 -8.68
C GLY A 239 48.15 34.66 -9.96
N GLY A 240 49.48 34.58 -10.02
CA GLY A 240 50.21 33.96 -11.13
C GLY A 240 50.29 32.43 -11.05
N THR A 241 51.16 31.83 -11.86
CA THR A 241 51.34 30.37 -11.94
C THR A 241 52.71 29.93 -11.44
N VAL A 242 52.77 28.83 -10.68
CA VAL A 242 54.02 28.15 -10.32
C VAL A 242 53.96 26.73 -10.86
N LEU A 243 54.94 26.35 -11.67
CA LEU A 243 55.10 24.98 -12.18
C LEU A 243 56.44 24.42 -11.67
N MET A 244 56.41 23.27 -11.01
CA MET A 244 57.60 22.59 -10.52
C MET A 244 57.54 21.12 -10.88
N GLY A 245 58.60 20.58 -11.52
CA GLY A 245 58.64 19.15 -11.84
C GLY A 245 59.36 18.75 -13.13
N ASN A 246 58.79 17.73 -13.79
CA ASN A 246 59.32 17.00 -14.96
C ASN A 246 60.47 16.01 -14.66
N GLY A 247 60.50 15.43 -13.45
CA GLY A 247 61.60 14.58 -12.97
C GLY A 247 61.22 13.57 -11.90
N GLU A 248 62.22 12.85 -11.39
CA GLU A 248 62.07 11.78 -10.39
C GLU A 248 61.86 12.29 -8.95
N GLN A 249 62.47 13.40 -8.53
CA GLN A 249 62.46 13.80 -7.11
C GLN A 249 62.27 15.30 -6.87
N ILE A 250 61.38 15.65 -5.94
CA ILE A 250 61.19 17.02 -5.44
C ILE A 250 61.31 17.04 -3.91
N ASN A 251 62.09 17.97 -3.36
CA ASN A 251 62.24 18.19 -1.92
C ASN A 251 61.98 19.68 -1.59
N ILE A 252 61.01 19.97 -0.73
CA ILE A 252 60.65 21.32 -0.29
C ILE A 252 60.70 21.38 1.24
N ALA A 253 61.62 22.18 1.76
CA ALA A 253 61.86 22.31 3.19
C ALA A 253 60.77 23.12 3.94
N PRO A 254 60.64 22.97 5.28
CA PRO A 254 59.54 23.57 6.04
C PRO A 254 59.42 25.10 6.00
N SER A 255 60.54 25.81 5.84
CA SER A 255 60.54 27.29 5.81
C SER A 255 60.25 27.88 4.42
N VAL A 256 60.11 27.03 3.40
CA VAL A 256 59.84 27.47 2.02
C VAL A 256 58.45 28.07 1.92
N ARG A 257 58.34 29.20 1.20
CA ARG A 257 57.05 29.85 0.92
C ARG A 257 56.82 30.03 -0.58
N ILE A 258 55.69 29.54 -1.06
CA ILE A 258 55.23 29.71 -2.45
C ILE A 258 53.94 30.53 -2.40
N ARG A 259 53.93 31.70 -3.02
CA ARG A 259 52.78 32.62 -3.00
C ARG A 259 52.28 32.91 -4.40
N ALA A 260 50.98 32.73 -4.59
CA ALA A 260 50.22 33.00 -5.79
C ALA A 260 48.90 33.71 -5.43
N ASP A 261 48.97 34.68 -4.51
CA ASP A 261 47.79 35.40 -4.02
C ASP A 261 47.35 36.48 -5.01
N ALA A 262 46.03 36.69 -5.13
CA ALA A 262 45.49 37.94 -5.61
C ALA A 262 45.48 38.96 -4.45
N LEU A 263 46.19 40.09 -4.61
CA LEU A 263 46.37 41.03 -3.50
C LEU A 263 45.16 41.97 -3.32
N ASN A 264 44.48 42.38 -4.40
CA ASN A 264 43.33 43.29 -4.34
C ASN A 264 42.04 42.68 -4.94
N GLN A 265 42.08 42.31 -6.22
CA GLN A 265 40.94 41.76 -6.98
C GLN A 265 41.41 40.58 -7.82
N GLY A 266 40.50 39.64 -8.12
CA GLY A 266 40.79 38.49 -8.96
C GLY A 266 41.03 37.20 -8.17
N ASN A 267 41.13 36.09 -8.88
CA ASN A 267 41.27 34.77 -8.28
C ASN A 267 42.70 34.52 -7.80
N GLY A 268 42.85 33.67 -6.79
CA GLY A 268 44.12 33.06 -6.45
C GLY A 268 44.71 32.30 -7.64
N GLY A 269 46.03 32.17 -7.65
CA GLY A 269 46.79 31.59 -8.75
C GLY A 269 46.84 30.07 -8.74
N ASN A 270 47.65 29.51 -9.64
CA ASN A 270 47.81 28.07 -9.81
C ASN A 270 49.21 27.63 -9.35
N VAL A 271 49.30 26.64 -8.46
CA VAL A 271 50.57 26.07 -8.01
C VAL A 271 50.57 24.57 -8.26
N MET A 272 51.45 24.11 -9.14
CA MET A 272 51.51 22.72 -9.56
C MET A 272 52.91 22.14 -9.30
N ILE A 273 53.00 21.15 -8.42
CA ILE A 273 54.23 20.47 -8.02
C ILE A 273 54.08 18.99 -8.34
N LYS A 274 54.81 18.50 -9.36
CA LYS A 274 54.66 17.13 -9.89
C LYS A 274 56.00 16.42 -10.07
N SER A 275 56.14 15.23 -9.49
CA SER A 275 57.24 14.30 -9.78
C SER A 275 56.71 12.97 -10.34
N GLN A 276 57.56 12.24 -11.07
CA GLN A 276 57.29 10.86 -11.50
C GLN A 276 57.67 9.84 -10.41
N GLY A 277 58.51 10.24 -9.45
CA GLY A 277 58.98 9.41 -8.34
C GLY A 277 58.49 9.92 -6.98
N THR A 278 59.35 10.61 -6.23
CA THR A 278 59.09 11.03 -4.85
C THR A 278 58.97 12.54 -4.70
N THR A 279 57.89 13.01 -4.06
CA THR A 279 57.72 14.41 -3.65
C THR A 279 57.71 14.49 -2.12
N ASN A 280 58.67 15.21 -1.53
CA ASN A 280 58.71 15.56 -0.12
C ASN A 280 58.33 17.04 0.04
N PHE A 281 57.18 17.33 0.64
CA PHE A 281 56.64 18.68 0.78
C PHE A 281 56.34 19.04 2.25
N ASP A 282 57.13 19.95 2.82
CA ASP A 282 56.93 20.45 4.19
C ASP A 282 56.61 21.96 4.24
N GLY A 283 56.59 22.64 3.09
CA GLY A 283 56.51 24.11 2.99
C GLY A 283 55.10 24.70 3.14
N TYR A 284 54.99 25.99 2.86
CA TYR A 284 53.71 26.74 2.84
C TYR A 284 53.38 27.26 1.45
N ILE A 285 52.17 26.96 0.95
CA ILE A 285 51.61 27.54 -0.27
C ILE A 285 50.45 28.48 0.08
N SER A 286 50.41 29.66 -0.54
CA SER A 286 49.22 30.52 -0.52
C SER A 286 48.75 30.83 -1.94
N ALA A 287 47.47 30.66 -2.20
CA ALA A 287 46.83 31.04 -3.47
C ALA A 287 45.46 31.65 -3.16
N ARG A 288 45.45 32.75 -2.40
CA ARG A 288 44.23 33.37 -1.89
C ARG A 288 43.54 34.25 -2.93
N GLY A 289 42.21 34.30 -2.86
CA GLY A 289 41.39 35.23 -3.63
C GLY A 289 41.56 36.68 -3.19
N GLY A 290 41.26 37.62 -4.09
CA GLY A 290 41.47 39.04 -3.86
C GLY A 290 40.68 39.59 -2.67
N ALA A 291 41.30 40.52 -1.93
CA ALA A 291 40.69 41.14 -0.75
C ALA A 291 39.33 41.82 -1.00
N ASN A 292 39.03 42.19 -2.25
CA ASN A 292 37.78 42.84 -2.65
C ASN A 292 36.88 41.98 -3.57
N SER A 293 37.42 40.92 -4.20
CA SER A 293 36.68 40.01 -5.11
C SER A 293 37.58 38.86 -5.58
N GLY A 294 36.97 37.74 -5.96
CA GLY A 294 37.64 36.59 -6.57
C GLY A 294 37.68 35.36 -5.68
N ASN A 295 37.82 34.19 -6.30
CA ASN A 295 37.88 32.88 -5.65
C ASN A 295 39.31 32.51 -5.25
N GLY A 296 39.45 31.50 -4.41
CA GLY A 296 40.73 30.87 -4.12
C GLY A 296 41.33 30.19 -5.35
N GLY A 297 42.63 29.93 -5.29
CA GLY A 297 43.39 29.30 -6.36
C GLY A 297 43.38 27.78 -6.31
N PHE A 298 44.10 27.17 -7.26
CA PHE A 298 44.28 25.72 -7.35
C PHE A 298 45.70 25.36 -6.97
N VAL A 299 45.86 24.33 -6.15
CA VAL A 299 47.15 23.81 -5.72
C VAL A 299 47.18 22.30 -5.94
N GLU A 300 48.23 21.77 -6.56
CA GLU A 300 48.44 20.34 -6.75
C GLU A 300 49.84 19.94 -6.27
N VAL A 301 49.90 18.89 -5.45
CA VAL A 301 51.15 18.25 -5.03
C VAL A 301 51.05 16.76 -5.28
N SER A 302 51.85 16.26 -6.22
CA SER A 302 51.77 14.87 -6.72
C SER A 302 53.14 14.20 -6.81
N GLY A 303 53.14 12.88 -6.85
CA GLY A 303 54.31 12.01 -7.00
C GLY A 303 53.95 10.57 -6.65
N THR A 304 54.55 9.58 -7.32
CA THR A 304 54.34 8.15 -7.05
C THR A 304 54.42 7.84 -5.55
N ASN A 305 55.43 8.39 -4.86
CA ASN A 305 55.52 8.43 -3.40
C ASN A 305 55.42 9.88 -2.90
N LEU A 306 54.39 10.20 -2.12
CA LEU A 306 54.19 11.53 -1.57
C LEU A 306 54.40 11.53 -0.05
N GLN A 307 55.31 12.39 0.43
CA GLN A 307 55.44 12.77 1.83
C GLN A 307 54.95 14.22 1.96
N PHE A 308 53.85 14.45 2.68
CA PHE A 308 53.21 15.76 2.75
C PHE A 308 52.97 16.17 4.21
N SER A 309 53.74 17.13 4.71
CA SER A 309 53.56 17.72 6.05
C SER A 309 53.33 19.24 6.01
N GLY A 310 53.28 19.83 4.83
CA GLY A 310 53.11 21.26 4.62
C GLY A 310 51.68 21.79 4.80
N THR A 311 51.52 23.09 4.56
CA THR A 311 50.23 23.80 4.71
C THR A 311 49.87 24.59 3.45
N VAL A 312 48.58 24.71 3.17
CA VAL A 312 48.05 25.36 1.96
C VAL A 312 46.87 26.25 2.33
N ASP A 313 46.93 27.52 1.94
CA ASP A 313 45.87 28.51 2.16
C ASP A 313 45.33 29.03 0.81
N THR A 314 44.09 28.65 0.50
CA THR A 314 43.37 29.09 -0.69
C THR A 314 42.13 29.90 -0.33
N THR A 315 42.11 30.53 0.84
CA THR A 315 40.96 31.31 1.31
C THR A 315 40.59 32.44 0.34
N ALA A 316 39.29 32.76 0.30
CA ALA A 316 38.76 33.88 -0.48
C ALA A 316 37.67 34.59 0.34
N ALA A 317 37.91 35.85 0.69
CA ALA A 317 36.98 36.60 1.55
C ALA A 317 35.62 36.90 0.88
N TRP A 318 35.60 36.99 -0.44
CA TRP A 318 34.42 37.37 -1.24
C TRP A 318 34.10 36.37 -2.36
N GLY A 319 34.66 35.16 -2.30
CA GLY A 319 34.52 34.13 -3.31
C GLY A 319 34.48 32.74 -2.68
N GLN A 320 34.53 31.72 -3.53
CA GLN A 320 34.66 30.34 -3.08
C GLN A 320 36.11 30.07 -2.65
N VAL A 321 36.27 29.25 -1.61
CA VAL A 321 37.59 28.70 -1.24
C VAL A 321 38.16 27.91 -2.41
N GLY A 322 39.49 27.93 -2.56
CA GLY A 322 40.17 27.16 -3.59
C GLY A 322 40.38 25.70 -3.20
N THR A 323 41.14 24.98 -4.02
CA THR A 323 41.28 23.52 -3.93
C THR A 323 42.74 23.11 -3.82
N LEU A 324 43.03 22.14 -2.96
CA LEU A 324 44.27 21.38 -2.91
C LEU A 324 44.01 19.97 -3.43
N LEU A 325 44.75 19.54 -4.44
CA LEU A 325 44.81 18.17 -4.95
C LEU A 325 46.10 17.48 -4.48
N LEU A 326 45.97 16.35 -3.80
CA LEU A 326 47.07 15.40 -3.57
C LEU A 326 46.85 14.17 -4.44
N ASP A 327 47.86 13.78 -5.23
CA ASP A 327 47.73 12.72 -6.25
C ASP A 327 48.92 11.73 -6.26
N PRO A 328 49.07 10.84 -5.25
CA PRO A 328 50.04 9.74 -5.27
C PRO A 328 49.46 8.40 -5.77
N LYS A 329 50.30 7.36 -5.83
CA LYS A 329 49.82 6.00 -6.18
C LYS A 329 48.79 5.46 -5.18
N ASP A 330 49.12 5.53 -3.90
CA ASP A 330 48.29 5.09 -2.77
C ASP A 330 48.28 6.19 -1.69
N ILE A 331 47.15 6.38 -1.01
CA ILE A 331 47.04 7.30 0.14
C ILE A 331 46.74 6.49 1.40
N LEU A 332 47.65 6.53 2.38
CA LEU A 332 47.43 6.02 3.73
C LEU A 332 47.42 7.18 4.72
N ILE A 333 46.23 7.52 5.22
CA ILE A 333 46.07 8.50 6.28
C ILE A 333 46.23 7.79 7.62
N GLN A 334 47.32 8.06 8.34
CA GLN A 334 47.60 7.43 9.62
C GLN A 334 48.34 8.38 10.58
N SER A 335 48.17 8.16 11.87
CA SER A 335 48.95 8.89 12.89
C SER A 335 50.44 8.70 12.66
N GLU A 336 51.22 9.78 12.78
CA GLU A 336 52.67 9.83 12.52
C GLU A 336 53.09 9.37 11.09
N GLY A 337 52.14 9.34 10.15
CA GLY A 337 52.37 8.95 8.75
C GLY A 337 52.72 10.11 7.80
N PRO A 338 53.03 9.80 6.52
CA PRO A 338 53.33 10.80 5.48
C PRO A 338 52.18 11.75 5.19
N ILE A 339 50.95 11.33 5.48
CA ILE A 339 49.73 12.13 5.50
C ILE A 339 48.99 11.70 6.77
N SER A 340 48.76 12.62 7.70
CA SER A 340 48.04 12.34 8.96
C SER A 340 46.63 12.92 8.95
N GLY A 341 45.75 12.41 9.81
CA GLY A 341 44.39 12.94 9.97
C GLY A 341 44.42 14.40 10.45
N LEU A 342 45.35 14.74 11.34
CA LEU A 342 45.62 16.11 11.79
C LEU A 342 46.06 17.03 10.65
N ALA A 343 46.91 16.56 9.73
CA ALA A 343 47.35 17.34 8.58
C ALA A 343 46.18 17.68 7.64
N VAL A 344 45.37 16.68 7.28
CA VAL A 344 44.16 16.89 6.44
C VAL A 344 43.17 17.83 7.14
N SER A 345 42.96 17.64 8.44
CA SER A 345 42.12 18.51 9.28
C SER A 345 42.58 19.98 9.25
N GLY A 346 43.89 20.22 9.34
CA GLY A 346 44.46 21.57 9.26
C GLY A 346 44.29 22.23 7.90
N LEU A 347 44.44 21.47 6.81
CA LEU A 347 44.23 21.96 5.44
C LEU A 347 42.76 22.38 5.22
N LEU A 348 41.83 21.57 5.72
CA LEU A 348 40.40 21.83 5.63
C LEU A 348 39.97 23.12 6.33
N LEU A 349 40.78 23.73 7.21
CA LEU A 349 40.46 25.04 7.79
C LEU A 349 40.53 26.19 6.77
N THR A 350 41.24 26.01 5.66
CA THR A 350 41.54 27.11 4.71
C THR A 350 41.35 26.75 3.25
N THR A 351 41.12 25.47 2.92
CA THR A 351 41.12 24.95 1.56
C THR A 351 40.14 23.77 1.43
N ASP A 352 39.50 23.61 0.27
CA ASP A 352 38.84 22.36 -0.10
C ASP A 352 39.90 21.31 -0.47
N VAL A 353 39.78 20.09 0.05
CA VAL A 353 40.81 19.06 -0.12
C VAL A 353 40.31 17.94 -1.04
N VAL A 354 41.08 17.63 -2.07
CA VAL A 354 40.90 16.49 -2.97
C VAL A 354 42.08 15.54 -2.79
N LEU A 355 41.76 14.31 -2.37
CA LEU A 355 42.70 13.21 -2.21
C LEU A 355 42.45 12.22 -3.34
N GLN A 356 43.31 12.24 -4.35
CA GLN A 356 43.25 11.36 -5.50
C GLN A 356 44.34 10.30 -5.38
N ALA A 357 44.00 9.03 -5.56
CA ALA A 357 44.98 7.95 -5.57
C ALA A 357 44.74 7.07 -6.79
N ASN A 358 45.81 6.71 -7.49
CA ASN A 358 45.71 5.77 -8.60
C ASN A 358 45.17 4.40 -8.18
N ASN A 359 45.37 3.98 -6.93
CA ASN A 359 44.98 2.66 -6.45
C ASN A 359 44.10 2.76 -5.18
N ASP A 360 44.67 2.66 -3.98
CA ASP A 360 43.88 2.63 -2.73
C ASP A 360 44.01 3.91 -1.90
N ILE A 361 42.90 4.25 -1.23
CA ILE A 361 42.87 5.21 -0.13
C ILE A 361 42.45 4.49 1.16
N ILE A 362 43.25 4.61 2.21
CA ILE A 362 42.96 4.03 3.54
C ILE A 362 42.97 5.14 4.58
N VAL A 363 41.84 5.31 5.27
CA VAL A 363 41.66 6.26 6.38
C VAL A 363 41.80 5.53 7.72
N ASN A 364 42.98 5.62 8.32
CA ASN A 364 43.34 5.00 9.61
C ASN A 364 43.66 6.05 10.70
N ASP A 365 43.19 7.28 10.53
CA ASP A 365 43.25 8.35 11.52
C ASP A 365 42.00 9.25 11.37
N ASP A 366 41.64 10.00 12.41
CA ASP A 366 40.44 10.83 12.40
C ASP A 366 40.66 12.13 11.59
N ILE A 367 39.66 12.55 10.83
CA ILE A 367 39.68 13.82 10.07
C ILE A 367 38.54 14.69 10.57
N GLY A 368 38.83 15.95 10.92
CA GLY A 368 37.83 16.88 11.46
C GLY A 368 38.05 18.31 10.99
N THR A 369 36.97 19.04 10.69
CA THR A 369 37.05 20.49 10.47
C THR A 369 35.88 21.24 11.10
N THR A 370 36.12 22.49 11.47
CA THR A 370 35.11 23.43 11.96
C THR A 370 34.60 24.39 10.89
N THR A 371 35.18 24.39 9.69
CA THR A 371 34.77 25.20 8.53
C THR A 371 33.89 24.39 7.59
N ALA A 372 33.22 25.10 6.67
CA ALA A 372 32.34 24.50 5.66
C ALA A 372 33.06 24.04 4.38
N ASN A 373 34.36 23.72 4.49
CA ASN A 373 35.15 23.26 3.36
C ASN A 373 34.93 21.77 3.11
N SER A 374 34.99 21.38 1.83
CA SER A 374 34.64 20.04 1.36
C SER A 374 35.87 19.13 1.28
N LEU A 375 35.61 17.83 1.44
CA LEU A 375 36.60 16.76 1.32
C LEU A 375 36.17 15.79 0.22
N THR A 376 37.04 15.58 -0.77
CA THR A 376 36.80 14.66 -1.88
C THR A 376 37.85 13.57 -1.92
N PHE A 377 37.40 12.32 -2.02
CA PHE A 377 38.22 11.15 -2.25
C PHE A 377 37.99 10.62 -3.67
N LEU A 378 39.06 10.48 -4.44
CA LEU A 378 39.05 9.91 -5.78
C LEU A 378 39.98 8.70 -5.79
N ALA A 379 39.45 7.49 -5.58
CA ALA A 379 40.25 6.27 -5.53
C ALA A 379 40.15 5.50 -6.85
N GLY A 380 41.28 5.06 -7.41
CA GLY A 380 41.28 4.24 -8.61
C GLY A 380 40.74 2.82 -8.39
N ARG A 381 40.93 2.23 -7.19
CA ARG A 381 40.46 0.88 -6.83
C ARG A 381 39.60 0.85 -5.57
N SER A 382 40.09 1.28 -4.40
CA SER A 382 39.27 1.17 -3.18
C SER A 382 39.47 2.31 -2.18
N LEU A 383 38.41 2.58 -1.40
CA LEU A 383 38.45 3.48 -0.25
C LEU A 383 37.98 2.73 1.00
N THR A 384 38.87 2.60 1.98
CA THR A 384 38.61 1.93 3.26
C THR A 384 38.69 2.89 4.44
N ILE A 385 37.65 2.94 5.26
CA ILE A 385 37.68 3.60 6.57
C ILE A 385 37.93 2.54 7.64
N ALA A 386 39.03 2.68 8.38
CA ALA A 386 39.46 1.71 9.38
C ALA A 386 38.54 1.69 10.62
N PRO A 387 38.62 0.65 11.48
CA PRO A 387 37.74 0.52 12.64
C PRO A 387 37.80 1.73 13.57
N HIS A 388 36.62 2.15 14.06
CA HIS A 388 36.46 3.26 15.02
C HIS A 388 37.02 4.61 14.57
N ARG A 389 37.26 4.82 13.27
CA ARG A 389 37.69 6.12 12.72
C ARG A 389 36.50 7.01 12.37
N THR A 390 36.67 8.31 12.56
CA THR A 390 35.64 9.33 12.29
C THR A 390 36.15 10.36 11.30
N ILE A 391 35.36 10.64 10.26
CA ILE A 391 35.49 11.84 9.43
C ILE A 391 34.34 12.78 9.80
N ALA A 392 34.64 13.99 10.26
CA ALA A 392 33.67 14.97 10.74
C ALA A 392 33.83 16.32 10.04
N LEU A 393 32.85 16.72 9.22
CA LEU A 393 32.84 18.01 8.52
C LEU A 393 31.74 18.94 9.06
N ASN A 394 32.00 20.24 9.11
CA ASN A 394 31.02 21.23 9.58
C ASN A 394 30.39 22.02 8.42
N GLY A 395 29.39 21.42 7.75
CA GLY A 395 28.65 22.02 6.63
C GLY A 395 29.24 21.78 5.24
N GLY A 396 30.53 21.42 5.14
CA GLY A 396 31.16 21.01 3.89
C GLY A 396 30.70 19.64 3.39
N ASN A 397 30.79 19.41 2.08
CA ASN A 397 30.38 18.16 1.45
C ASN A 397 31.50 17.12 1.55
N LEU A 398 31.12 15.84 1.67
CA LEU A 398 32.01 14.70 1.48
C LEU A 398 31.65 13.98 0.18
N THR A 399 32.62 13.84 -0.71
CA THR A 399 32.45 13.08 -1.96
C THR A 399 33.47 11.95 -2.01
N ALA A 400 33.04 10.74 -2.35
CA ALA A 400 33.92 9.62 -2.62
C ALA A 400 33.56 9.00 -3.97
N LYS A 401 34.51 8.96 -4.90
CA LYS A 401 34.38 8.30 -6.20
C LYS A 401 35.44 7.21 -6.29
N ILE A 402 34.98 5.99 -6.53
CA ILE A 402 35.82 4.80 -6.66
C ILE A 402 35.77 4.38 -8.13
N ASN A 403 36.91 3.94 -8.66
CA ASN A 403 37.16 3.85 -10.10
C ASN A 403 37.07 5.24 -10.75
N ASP A 404 37.89 6.15 -10.24
CA ASP A 404 38.01 7.47 -10.86
C ASP A 404 38.58 7.38 -12.28
N GLU A 405 38.04 8.21 -13.18
CA GLU A 405 38.37 8.23 -14.61
C GLU A 405 39.73 8.86 -14.89
N ASN A 406 40.29 9.57 -13.91
CA ASN A 406 41.61 10.18 -13.99
C ASN A 406 42.75 9.18 -13.73
N ALA A 407 42.49 8.05 -13.07
CA ALA A 407 43.47 7.00 -12.85
C ALA A 407 43.59 6.11 -14.11
N LEU A 408 44.77 6.09 -14.74
CA LEU A 408 45.00 5.29 -15.95
C LEU A 408 44.85 3.80 -15.65
N ALA A 409 44.15 3.05 -16.51
CA ALA A 409 43.90 1.62 -16.31
C ALA A 409 45.16 0.77 -16.12
N VAL A 410 46.31 1.21 -16.62
CA VAL A 410 47.62 0.54 -16.49
C VAL A 410 48.33 0.81 -15.15
N GLU A 411 47.90 1.83 -14.40
CA GLU A 411 48.50 2.24 -13.13
C GLU A 411 47.73 1.68 -11.91
N ARG A 412 46.60 1.04 -12.17
CA ARG A 412 45.72 0.43 -11.16
C ARG A 412 46.09 -1.03 -10.96
N ASP A 413 46.22 -1.43 -9.70
CA ASP A 413 46.37 -2.84 -9.37
C ASP A 413 45.01 -3.55 -9.62
N PRO A 414 45.00 -4.84 -10.02
CA PRO A 414 43.75 -5.58 -10.21
C PRO A 414 43.00 -5.75 -8.88
N GLY A 415 41.67 -5.66 -8.91
CA GLY A 415 40.82 -5.92 -7.74
C GLY A 415 39.50 -5.16 -7.78
N LEU A 416 38.68 -5.41 -6.75
CA LEU A 416 37.32 -4.91 -6.64
C LEU A 416 37.27 -3.38 -6.46
N ALA A 417 36.46 -2.71 -7.28
CA ALA A 417 36.08 -1.32 -7.05
C ALA A 417 35.16 -1.23 -5.82
N GLN A 418 35.71 -0.83 -4.66
CA GLN A 418 34.99 -0.92 -3.38
C GLN A 418 35.11 0.32 -2.49
N PHE A 419 33.97 0.74 -1.94
CA PHE A 419 33.93 1.57 -0.72
C PHE A 419 33.61 0.69 0.49
N PHE A 420 34.44 0.72 1.52
CA PHE A 420 34.28 -0.12 2.71
C PHE A 420 34.42 0.67 4.01
N MET A 421 33.42 0.57 4.89
CA MET A 421 33.47 1.08 6.26
C MET A 421 33.61 -0.06 7.25
N SER A 422 34.72 -0.06 7.98
CA SER A 422 34.98 -1.03 9.05
C SER A 422 34.09 -0.79 10.28
N PRO A 423 33.94 -1.77 11.18
CA PRO A 423 33.09 -1.63 12.37
C PRO A 423 33.36 -0.38 13.21
N GLY A 424 32.30 0.33 13.57
CA GLY A 424 32.34 1.51 14.42
C GLY A 424 32.87 2.78 13.74
N SER A 425 33.18 2.73 12.43
CA SER A 425 33.58 3.92 11.68
C SER A 425 32.39 4.86 11.40
N ARG A 426 32.68 6.16 11.31
CA ARG A 426 31.66 7.22 11.23
C ARG A 426 32.01 8.27 10.18
N LEU A 427 31.02 8.63 9.35
CA LEU A 427 31.03 9.80 8.50
C LEU A 427 29.99 10.78 9.03
N LEU A 428 30.43 11.94 9.51
CA LEU A 428 29.58 12.96 10.11
C LEU A 428 29.71 14.25 9.32
N THR A 429 28.60 14.82 8.87
CA THR A 429 28.56 16.18 8.31
C THR A 429 27.43 16.95 8.96
N ASN A 430 27.69 18.19 9.40
CA ASN A 430 26.66 19.06 9.98
C ASN A 430 25.87 19.79 8.88
N GLY A 431 25.01 19.07 8.16
CA GLY A 431 24.20 19.60 7.05
C GLY A 431 24.85 19.54 5.67
N GLY A 432 26.09 19.07 5.56
CA GLY A 432 26.77 18.83 4.28
C GLY A 432 26.29 17.55 3.60
N ASN A 433 26.40 17.46 2.28
CA ASN A 433 26.01 16.24 1.56
C ASN A 433 27.11 15.17 1.65
N VAL A 434 26.72 13.90 1.67
CA VAL A 434 27.61 12.75 1.49
C VAL A 434 27.23 12.06 0.18
N THR A 435 28.17 11.99 -0.77
CA THR A 435 27.99 11.28 -2.04
C THR A 435 29.07 10.22 -2.19
N ILE A 436 28.68 8.96 -2.32
CA ILE A 436 29.59 7.83 -2.53
C ILE A 436 29.17 7.12 -3.82
N ALA A 437 30.05 7.13 -4.81
CA ALA A 437 29.86 6.47 -6.09
C ALA A 437 30.97 5.45 -6.34
N SER A 438 30.61 4.19 -6.56
CA SER A 438 31.54 3.11 -6.90
C SER A 438 31.31 2.67 -8.35
N GLY A 439 32.19 3.09 -9.26
CA GLY A 439 32.09 2.87 -10.71
C GLY A 439 32.61 1.51 -11.18
N ILE A 440 32.60 1.28 -12.51
CA ILE A 440 32.92 -0.01 -13.14
C ILE A 440 34.41 -0.22 -13.45
N PHE A 441 35.02 -1.20 -12.79
CA PHE A 441 36.20 -1.90 -13.29
C PHE A 441 35.91 -3.41 -13.12
N ASP A 442 36.34 -4.23 -14.09
CA ASP A 442 36.30 -5.72 -14.09
C ASP A 442 35.00 -6.51 -13.75
N GLN A 443 33.85 -5.83 -13.70
CA GLN A 443 32.43 -6.32 -13.72
C GLN A 443 31.61 -6.25 -12.43
N THR A 444 32.15 -5.91 -11.25
CA THR A 444 31.32 -5.69 -10.05
C THR A 444 31.89 -4.62 -9.13
N SER A 445 31.20 -3.51 -8.93
CA SER A 445 31.57 -2.51 -7.91
C SER A 445 30.71 -2.68 -6.66
N GLN A 446 31.23 -2.38 -5.48
CA GLN A 446 30.49 -2.56 -4.23
C GLN A 446 30.60 -1.35 -3.30
N ILE A 447 29.56 -1.14 -2.51
CA ILE A 447 29.55 -0.23 -1.36
C ILE A 447 29.12 -1.04 -0.14
N ASN A 448 29.95 -1.08 0.90
CA ASN A 448 29.62 -1.76 2.14
C ASN A 448 29.82 -0.82 3.34
N THR A 449 28.71 -0.39 3.91
CA THR A 449 28.65 0.43 5.12
C THR A 449 27.95 -0.27 6.28
N ALA A 450 27.76 -1.59 6.21
CA ALA A 450 26.93 -2.39 7.12
C ALA A 450 27.19 -2.15 8.63
N ASN A 451 28.47 -1.92 8.98
CA ASN A 451 28.93 -1.72 10.36
C ASN A 451 29.36 -0.27 10.65
N GLY A 452 29.06 0.66 9.74
CA GLY A 452 29.38 2.08 9.83
C GLY A 452 28.15 2.95 10.07
N THR A 453 28.39 4.23 10.34
CA THR A 453 27.36 5.27 10.45
C THR A 453 27.67 6.40 9.48
N ILE A 454 26.69 6.78 8.65
CA ILE A 454 26.72 8.00 7.85
C ILE A 454 25.63 8.93 8.40
N GLN A 455 26.04 10.07 8.94
CA GLN A 455 25.14 11.06 9.52
C GLN A 455 25.39 12.43 8.88
N THR A 456 24.40 12.96 8.18
CA THR A 456 24.42 14.28 7.53
C THR A 456 23.47 15.27 8.18
N GLY A 457 22.80 14.85 9.26
CA GLY A 457 21.83 15.66 9.97
C GLY A 457 22.40 16.94 10.59
N SER A 458 21.53 17.93 10.83
CA SER A 458 21.92 19.21 11.46
C SER A 458 21.01 19.58 12.63
N LEU A 459 21.62 20.06 13.71
CA LEU A 459 20.91 20.57 14.89
C LEU A 459 20.35 21.99 14.68
N ALA A 460 20.95 22.77 13.79
CA ALA A 460 20.72 24.21 13.63
C ALA A 460 20.39 24.64 12.19
N GLY A 461 20.26 23.70 11.26
CA GLY A 461 20.01 23.95 9.84
C GLY A 461 19.35 22.76 9.17
N ASN A 462 19.39 22.71 7.84
CA ASN A 462 18.87 21.56 7.08
C ASN A 462 19.83 20.37 7.19
N GLY A 463 19.28 19.15 7.15
CA GLY A 463 20.07 17.93 6.98
C GLY A 463 20.61 17.84 5.55
N GLY A 464 21.82 17.31 5.40
CA GLY A 464 22.42 17.07 4.09
C GLY A 464 21.94 15.77 3.46
N ASN A 465 22.02 15.67 2.14
CA ASN A 465 21.62 14.46 1.42
C ASN A 465 22.68 13.35 1.55
N ILE A 466 22.23 12.09 1.57
CA ILE A 466 23.08 10.90 1.46
C ILE A 466 22.79 10.23 0.13
N THR A 467 23.80 10.09 -0.73
CA THR A 467 23.67 9.41 -2.04
C THR A 467 24.70 8.29 -2.15
N LEU A 468 24.24 7.06 -2.33
CA LEU A 468 25.07 5.87 -2.55
C LEU A 468 24.74 5.26 -3.92
N LEU A 469 25.75 5.12 -4.79
CA LEU A 469 25.59 4.61 -6.16
C LEU A 469 26.63 3.53 -6.47
N ALA A 470 26.19 2.34 -6.86
CA ALA A 470 27.05 1.25 -7.32
C ALA A 470 26.46 0.51 -8.54
N LEU A 471 27.32 -0.17 -9.30
CA LEU A 471 26.86 -1.16 -10.27
C LEU A 471 26.49 -2.47 -9.55
N GLY A 472 27.35 -2.99 -8.68
CA GLY A 472 27.07 -4.21 -7.92
C GLY A 472 26.38 -3.93 -6.59
N ASP A 473 26.55 -4.85 -5.63
CA ASP A 473 25.79 -4.86 -4.39
C ASP A 473 26.11 -3.66 -3.47
N ILE A 474 25.07 -3.17 -2.80
CA ILE A 474 25.18 -2.16 -1.73
C ILE A 474 24.65 -2.75 -0.43
N THR A 475 25.49 -2.79 0.61
CA THR A 475 25.05 -3.10 1.98
C THR A 475 25.17 -1.86 2.84
N THR A 476 24.10 -1.43 3.52
CA THR A 476 24.07 -0.17 4.29
C THR A 476 23.91 -0.38 5.79
N GLY A 477 24.72 0.33 6.58
CA GLY A 477 24.53 0.50 8.03
C GLY A 477 23.55 1.62 8.36
N LEU A 478 23.83 2.40 9.42
CA LEU A 478 22.98 3.54 9.82
C LEU A 478 23.17 4.71 8.85
N LEU A 479 22.07 5.18 8.24
CA LEU A 479 22.02 6.42 7.44
C LEU A 479 21.09 7.43 8.12
N ASP A 480 21.61 8.57 8.60
CA ASP A 480 20.84 9.58 9.34
C ASP A 480 21.02 10.98 8.73
N SER A 481 19.96 11.50 8.13
CA SER A 481 19.90 12.81 7.48
C SER A 481 18.95 13.80 8.19
N ARG A 482 18.65 13.54 9.47
CA ARG A 482 17.63 14.28 10.23
C ARG A 482 17.96 15.74 10.47
N SER A 483 16.94 16.57 10.65
CA SER A 483 17.11 17.96 11.10
C SER A 483 16.26 18.27 12.33
N ASN A 484 16.83 18.95 13.32
CA ASN A 484 16.08 19.35 14.51
C ASN A 484 15.22 20.60 14.30
N ILE A 485 15.62 21.54 13.44
CA ILE A 485 14.89 22.81 13.27
C ILE A 485 14.60 23.17 11.81
N GLY A 486 15.36 22.60 10.86
CA GLY A 486 15.21 22.81 9.42
C GLY A 486 14.49 21.65 8.74
N ASN A 487 14.79 21.47 7.45
CA ASN A 487 14.29 20.34 6.65
C ASN A 487 15.27 19.15 6.71
N GLY A 488 14.75 17.93 6.62
CA GLY A 488 15.54 16.70 6.52
C GLY A 488 16.20 16.56 5.15
N GLY A 489 17.36 15.90 5.09
CA GLY A 489 18.04 15.58 3.83
C GLY A 489 17.49 14.32 3.18
N ASN A 490 17.59 14.18 1.85
CA ASN A 490 17.15 12.95 1.17
C ASN A 490 18.18 11.83 1.33
N ILE A 491 17.70 10.59 1.36
CA ILE A 491 18.53 9.38 1.30
C ILE A 491 18.24 8.65 -0.02
N ALA A 492 19.25 8.47 -0.86
CA ALA A 492 19.14 7.77 -2.13
C ALA A 492 20.20 6.67 -2.23
N VAL A 493 19.76 5.42 -2.42
CA VAL A 493 20.62 4.24 -2.56
C VAL A 493 20.26 3.52 -3.85
N THR A 494 21.21 3.45 -4.79
CA THR A 494 20.97 2.88 -6.12
C THR A 494 22.03 1.84 -6.48
N SER A 495 21.59 0.59 -6.67
CA SER A 495 22.40 -0.49 -7.26
C SER A 495 21.84 -0.81 -8.65
N THR A 496 22.61 -0.50 -9.69
CA THR A 496 22.13 -0.59 -11.09
C THR A 496 22.24 -1.99 -11.71
N GLY A 497 22.98 -2.90 -11.07
CA GLY A 497 23.17 -4.29 -11.51
C GLY A 497 23.23 -5.31 -10.36
N GLY A 498 23.09 -4.89 -9.09
CA GLY A 498 23.20 -5.74 -7.91
C GLY A 498 22.01 -5.62 -6.95
N ALA A 499 22.15 -6.24 -5.79
CA ALA A 499 21.20 -6.21 -4.68
C ALA A 499 21.48 -5.06 -3.70
N ILE A 500 20.46 -4.67 -2.93
CA ILE A 500 20.60 -3.78 -1.78
C ILE A 500 20.20 -4.54 -0.51
N ALA A 501 21.02 -4.45 0.53
CA ALA A 501 20.72 -4.98 1.85
C ALA A 501 20.90 -3.90 2.93
N THR A 502 19.87 -3.63 3.73
CA THR A 502 19.97 -2.75 4.90
C THR A 502 20.16 -3.59 6.17
N THR A 503 21.09 -3.18 7.03
CA THR A 503 21.39 -3.87 8.31
C THR A 503 21.07 -3.02 9.54
N ASN A 504 20.63 -1.77 9.35
CA ASN A 504 20.33 -0.82 10.40
C ASN A 504 19.30 0.22 9.91
N VAL A 505 19.01 1.20 10.76
CA VAL A 505 17.97 2.22 10.56
C VAL A 505 18.37 3.25 9.50
N MET A 506 17.39 3.74 8.73
CA MET A 506 17.51 4.91 7.85
C MET A 506 16.55 6.01 8.30
N LEU A 507 17.06 7.21 8.56
CA LEU A 507 16.30 8.32 9.16
C LEU A 507 16.41 9.60 8.29
N SER A 508 15.27 10.17 7.93
CA SER A 508 15.16 11.45 7.20
C SER A 508 14.20 12.45 7.86
N ASP A 509 13.89 12.20 9.13
CA ASP A 509 12.96 13.00 9.95
C ASP A 509 13.38 14.47 10.12
N ALA A 510 12.41 15.37 10.24
CA ALA A 510 12.63 16.77 10.58
C ALA A 510 11.39 17.43 11.21
N LEU A 511 11.55 18.47 12.04
CA LEU A 511 10.37 19.17 12.60
C LEU A 511 9.53 19.87 11.51
N LEU A 512 10.15 20.40 10.45
CA LEU A 512 9.47 21.07 9.34
C LEU A 512 9.10 20.07 8.23
N GLN A 513 9.93 19.91 7.21
CA GLN A 513 9.72 18.97 6.11
C GLN A 513 10.78 17.87 6.17
N ALA A 514 10.36 16.62 6.35
CA ALA A 514 11.23 15.45 6.26
C ALA A 514 11.67 15.22 4.80
N GLY A 515 12.86 14.63 4.62
CA GLY A 515 13.38 14.27 3.31
C GLY A 515 12.81 12.93 2.80
N GLY A 516 12.97 12.69 1.50
CA GLY A 516 12.55 11.43 0.88
C GLY A 516 13.61 10.33 1.03
N ILE A 517 13.15 9.08 1.06
CA ILE A 517 14.01 7.89 1.09
C ILE A 517 13.73 7.05 -0.15
N SER A 518 14.76 6.76 -0.94
CA SER A 518 14.66 5.97 -2.17
C SER A 518 15.73 4.88 -2.23
N LEU A 519 15.28 3.62 -2.41
CA LEU A 519 16.15 2.46 -2.60
C LEU A 519 15.78 1.80 -3.93
N THR A 520 16.74 1.69 -4.85
CA THR A 520 16.54 1.08 -6.17
C THR A 520 17.59 0.00 -6.40
N ALA A 521 17.16 -1.27 -6.35
CA ALA A 521 17.99 -2.44 -6.61
C ALA A 521 17.59 -3.11 -7.92
N ALA A 522 18.54 -3.34 -8.83
CA ALA A 522 18.30 -4.18 -10.01
C ALA A 522 18.07 -5.66 -9.64
N GLY A 523 18.69 -6.12 -8.54
CA GLY A 523 18.49 -7.44 -7.94
C GLY A 523 17.44 -7.43 -6.83
N ASN A 524 17.74 -8.13 -5.73
CA ASN A 524 16.87 -8.18 -4.55
C ASN A 524 17.08 -6.95 -3.64
N LEU A 525 16.04 -6.58 -2.91
CA LEU A 525 16.07 -5.57 -1.85
C LEU A 525 15.71 -6.23 -0.52
N SER A 526 16.67 -6.33 0.41
CA SER A 526 16.47 -6.88 1.75
C SER A 526 16.55 -5.77 2.80
N ILE A 527 15.51 -5.65 3.62
CA ILE A 527 15.38 -4.60 4.63
C ILE A 527 15.37 -5.25 6.01
N ASN A 528 16.41 -4.97 6.82
CA ASN A 528 16.55 -5.48 8.19
C ASN A 528 16.84 -4.31 9.16
N GLY A 529 16.01 -3.27 9.09
CA GLY A 529 16.12 -2.07 9.90
C GLY A 529 15.06 -1.04 9.51
N ASN A 530 14.61 -0.25 10.47
CA ASN A 530 13.51 0.70 10.27
C ASN A 530 13.87 1.79 9.24
N ILE A 531 12.88 2.20 8.45
CA ILE A 531 12.99 3.31 7.50
C ILE A 531 11.97 4.37 7.90
N THR A 532 12.42 5.57 8.28
CA THR A 532 11.51 6.64 8.74
C THR A 532 11.74 7.98 8.05
N SER A 533 10.63 8.66 7.76
CA SER A 533 10.59 10.05 7.29
C SER A 533 9.46 10.80 8.00
N PHE A 534 9.74 11.37 9.18
CA PHE A 534 8.76 12.00 10.06
C PHE A 534 8.90 13.52 10.14
N GLY A 535 7.81 14.28 10.05
CA GLY A 535 7.87 15.73 10.26
C GLY A 535 6.55 16.48 10.15
N GLY A 536 6.60 17.82 10.12
CA GLY A 536 5.44 18.65 9.78
C GLY A 536 4.91 18.42 8.37
N GLY A 537 5.77 17.98 7.44
CA GLY A 537 5.43 17.33 6.18
C GLY A 537 6.34 16.12 5.96
N ALA A 538 5.77 14.96 5.63
CA ALA A 538 6.52 13.72 5.47
C ALA A 538 7.05 13.58 4.03
N GLY A 539 8.31 13.16 3.87
CA GLY A 539 8.89 12.80 2.59
C GLY A 539 8.31 11.48 2.02
N ALA A 540 8.58 11.26 0.73
CA ALA A 540 8.17 10.03 0.04
C ALA A 540 9.11 8.88 0.40
N ILE A 541 8.57 7.66 0.45
CA ILE A 541 9.38 6.44 0.57
C ILE A 541 9.16 5.61 -0.70
N ALA A 542 10.21 5.42 -1.49
CA ALA A 542 10.14 4.68 -2.76
C ALA A 542 11.13 3.51 -2.75
N LEU A 543 10.61 2.28 -2.73
CA LEU A 543 11.40 1.05 -2.64
C LEU A 543 11.18 0.22 -3.92
N THR A 544 12.24 0.06 -4.71
CA THR A 544 12.20 -0.62 -6.00
C THR A 544 13.19 -1.78 -6.04
N SER A 545 12.70 -2.97 -6.43
CA SER A 545 13.47 -4.21 -6.57
C SER A 545 13.19 -4.85 -7.93
N GLY A 546 14.23 -5.23 -8.69
CA GLY A 546 14.06 -6.05 -9.90
C GLY A 546 13.72 -7.51 -9.58
N GLY A 547 13.95 -7.95 -8.33
CA GLY A 547 13.64 -9.28 -7.82
C GLY A 547 12.67 -9.26 -6.64
N LEU A 548 13.09 -9.91 -5.54
CA LEU A 548 12.34 -9.94 -4.28
C LEU A 548 12.60 -8.66 -3.48
N LEU A 549 11.54 -8.04 -2.96
CA LEU A 549 11.62 -7.10 -1.85
C LEU A 549 11.21 -7.85 -0.58
N SER A 550 12.12 -7.98 0.37
CA SER A 550 11.86 -8.66 1.65
C SER A 550 12.11 -7.70 2.81
N ALA A 551 11.14 -7.58 3.72
CA ALA A 551 11.33 -6.90 5.00
C ALA A 551 11.04 -7.88 6.13
N ARG A 552 11.93 -7.94 7.13
CA ARG A 552 11.76 -8.78 8.31
C ARG A 552 11.94 -7.95 9.57
N ASN A 553 11.03 -8.07 10.54
CA ASN A 553 11.09 -7.35 11.82
C ASN A 553 11.32 -5.84 11.65
N THR A 554 10.67 -5.23 10.66
CA THR A 554 10.97 -3.86 10.21
C THR A 554 9.72 -3.00 10.20
N ALA A 555 9.85 -1.74 10.61
CA ALA A 555 8.87 -0.68 10.37
C ALA A 555 9.34 0.26 9.24
N ILE A 556 8.52 0.40 8.20
CA ILE A 556 8.71 1.37 7.10
C ILE A 556 7.61 2.40 7.23
N ALA A 557 7.96 3.65 7.53
CA ALA A 557 6.94 4.64 7.80
C ALA A 557 7.32 6.05 7.40
N ASN A 558 6.33 6.78 6.89
CA ASN A 558 6.37 8.23 6.85
C ASN A 558 5.24 8.78 7.73
N ALA A 559 5.48 9.90 8.40
CA ALA A 559 4.55 10.41 9.40
C ALA A 559 4.47 11.93 9.42
N ILE A 560 3.26 12.45 9.56
CA ILE A 560 2.99 13.88 9.77
C ILE A 560 2.65 14.13 11.23
N LEU A 561 3.31 15.11 11.82
CA LEU A 561 2.99 15.65 13.15
C LEU A 561 2.51 17.10 12.99
N GLY A 562 1.24 17.33 12.68
CA GLY A 562 0.66 18.67 12.52
C GLY A 562 -0.17 18.87 11.24
N PRO A 563 -0.28 20.12 10.72
CA PRO A 563 -1.21 20.48 9.65
C PRO A 563 -0.71 20.25 8.20
N GLY A 564 0.44 19.59 7.99
CA GLY A 564 0.99 19.41 6.64
C GLY A 564 0.44 18.21 5.86
N THR A 565 1.10 17.87 4.75
CA THR A 565 0.72 16.77 3.86
C THR A 565 1.87 15.79 3.71
N ALA A 566 1.59 14.49 3.81
CA ALA A 566 2.57 13.44 3.58
C ALA A 566 2.58 13.08 2.09
N LYS A 567 3.76 12.75 1.59
CA LYS A 567 3.91 12.11 0.29
C LYS A 567 3.63 10.61 0.40
N ASP A 568 3.55 9.95 -0.74
CA ASP A 568 3.17 8.53 -0.78
C ASP A 568 4.32 7.58 -0.41
N ILE A 569 3.93 6.37 0.01
CA ILE A 569 4.83 5.21 0.08
C ILE A 569 4.59 4.34 -1.17
N THR A 570 5.63 4.11 -1.97
CA THR A 570 5.56 3.30 -3.20
C THR A 570 6.49 2.10 -3.11
N LEU A 571 5.96 0.89 -3.28
CA LEU A 571 6.74 -0.34 -3.36
C LEU A 571 6.59 -0.96 -4.76
N THR A 572 7.70 -1.19 -5.45
CA THR A 572 7.70 -1.83 -6.78
C THR A 572 8.66 -3.01 -6.77
N ALA A 573 8.16 -4.22 -7.06
CA ALA A 573 8.97 -5.42 -7.04
C ALA A 573 8.44 -6.52 -7.97
N ARG A 574 9.26 -7.56 -8.23
CA ARG A 574 8.70 -8.79 -8.80
C ARG A 574 7.82 -9.51 -7.77
N SER A 575 8.30 -9.62 -6.54
CA SER A 575 7.58 -10.18 -5.40
C SER A 575 7.87 -9.38 -4.14
N ILE A 576 6.90 -9.31 -3.23
CA ILE A 576 7.07 -8.69 -1.90
C ILE A 576 6.80 -9.75 -0.83
N ASN A 577 7.70 -9.84 0.15
CA ASN A 577 7.50 -10.63 1.36
C ASN A 577 7.71 -9.76 2.60
N LEU A 578 6.64 -9.52 3.35
CA LEU A 578 6.68 -8.85 4.64
C LEU A 578 6.47 -9.90 5.74
N ASP A 579 7.44 -9.98 6.64
CA ASP A 579 7.48 -10.94 7.75
C ASP A 579 7.69 -10.18 9.06
N ASN A 580 6.73 -10.25 9.98
CA ASN A 580 6.74 -9.48 11.23
C ASN A 580 7.04 -7.98 11.04
N SER A 581 6.46 -7.37 10.00
CA SER A 581 6.81 -6.02 9.56
C SER A 581 5.59 -5.13 9.41
N SER A 582 5.79 -3.82 9.49
CA SER A 582 4.75 -2.82 9.23
C SER A 582 5.19 -1.84 8.14
N VAL A 583 4.24 -1.46 7.28
CA VAL A 583 4.40 -0.36 6.33
C VAL A 583 3.24 0.60 6.53
N THR A 584 3.52 1.81 7.01
CA THR A 584 2.49 2.72 7.51
C THR A 584 2.72 4.16 7.06
N ALA A 585 1.70 4.79 6.47
CA ALA A 585 1.68 6.23 6.22
C ALA A 585 0.81 6.91 7.28
N LEU A 586 1.44 7.63 8.22
CA LEU A 586 0.79 8.08 9.45
C LEU A 586 0.48 9.59 9.45
N THR A 587 -0.70 9.95 9.95
CA THR A 587 -1.15 11.33 10.07
C THR A 587 -1.57 11.62 11.50
N ALA A 588 -1.04 12.68 12.13
CA ALA A 588 -1.51 13.17 13.41
C ALA A 588 -1.79 14.68 13.34
N GLY A 589 -2.97 15.10 13.83
CA GLY A 589 -3.42 16.49 13.79
C GLY A 589 -4.36 16.78 12.62
N ALA A 590 -4.24 17.97 12.03
CA ALA A 590 -5.11 18.44 10.95
C ALA A 590 -4.58 18.16 9.54
N GLY A 591 -3.44 17.47 9.42
CA GLY A 591 -2.78 17.19 8.15
C GLY A 591 -3.50 16.16 7.28
N GLN A 592 -3.02 15.97 6.04
CA GLN A 592 -3.56 14.99 5.09
C GLN A 592 -2.56 13.86 4.87
N GLY A 593 -2.98 12.62 5.10
CA GLY A 593 -2.13 11.44 4.96
C GLY A 593 -1.74 11.13 3.53
N GLY A 594 -0.50 10.69 3.35
CA GLY A 594 0.00 10.18 2.07
C GLY A 594 -0.66 8.85 1.74
N GLY A 595 -0.88 8.60 0.46
CA GLY A 595 -1.35 7.32 -0.03
C GLY A 595 -0.25 6.27 -0.05
N MET A 596 -0.62 5.08 -0.46
CA MET A 596 0.30 3.97 -0.63
C MET A 596 -0.02 3.16 -1.88
N GLN A 597 1.01 2.84 -2.64
CA GLN A 597 0.88 2.10 -3.89
C GLN A 597 1.89 0.96 -3.95
N LEU A 598 1.38 -0.26 -4.17
CA LEU A 598 2.20 -1.46 -4.38
C LEU A 598 1.98 -1.95 -5.80
N ASN A 599 3.05 -1.99 -6.61
CA ASN A 599 3.02 -2.51 -7.97
C ASN A 599 3.93 -3.74 -8.05
N VAL A 600 3.33 -4.93 -8.06
CA VAL A 600 4.05 -6.20 -7.91
C VAL A 600 3.71 -7.15 -9.05
N ALA A 601 4.72 -7.74 -9.68
CA ALA A 601 4.48 -8.56 -10.88
C ALA A 601 3.87 -9.94 -10.56
N GLU A 602 4.28 -10.56 -9.44
CA GLU A 602 3.97 -11.96 -9.14
C GLU A 602 3.13 -12.14 -7.87
N GLU A 603 3.66 -11.76 -6.71
CA GLU A 603 3.04 -12.11 -5.44
C GLU A 603 3.40 -11.12 -4.34
N ILE A 604 2.39 -10.77 -3.53
CA ILE A 604 2.54 -10.08 -2.26
C ILE A 604 2.19 -11.10 -1.16
N VAL A 605 3.13 -11.33 -0.25
CA VAL A 605 2.92 -12.19 0.93
C VAL A 605 3.09 -11.34 2.18
N LEU A 606 2.03 -11.28 2.99
CA LEU A 606 2.03 -10.68 4.32
C LEU A 606 1.95 -11.81 5.35
N ARG A 607 3.03 -12.05 6.09
CA ARG A 607 3.06 -12.95 7.24
C ARG A 607 3.20 -12.13 8.49
N ASN A 608 2.20 -12.22 9.37
CA ASN A 608 2.23 -11.51 10.64
C ASN A 608 2.60 -10.01 10.42
N SER A 609 1.99 -9.34 9.44
CA SER A 609 2.45 -8.03 8.96
C SER A 609 1.28 -7.10 8.64
N GLY A 610 1.47 -5.81 8.92
CA GLY A 610 0.47 -4.76 8.70
C GLY A 610 0.86 -3.81 7.57
N LEU A 611 -0.10 -3.43 6.73
CA LEU A 611 0.09 -2.55 5.59
C LEU A 611 -1.04 -1.52 5.52
N GLY A 612 -0.76 -0.22 5.66
CA GLY A 612 -1.86 0.73 5.69
C GLY A 612 -1.57 2.21 5.97
N PRO A 613 -2.22 3.14 5.25
CA PRO A 613 -2.36 4.53 5.68
C PRO A 613 -3.25 4.69 6.92
N MET A 614 -2.97 5.73 7.71
CA MET A 614 -3.60 5.94 9.00
C MET A 614 -3.68 7.40 9.43
N THR A 615 -4.79 7.78 10.08
CA THR A 615 -4.83 8.94 10.99
C THR A 615 -4.84 8.48 12.44
N TYR A 616 -3.84 8.86 13.23
CA TYR A 616 -3.75 8.53 14.65
C TYR A 616 -4.70 9.37 15.52
N SER A 617 -4.73 10.69 15.30
CA SER A 617 -5.56 11.64 16.05
C SER A 617 -5.81 12.92 15.26
N GLY A 618 -6.82 13.69 15.66
CA GLY A 618 -7.15 14.99 15.03
C GLY A 618 -8.07 14.87 13.81
N SER A 619 -8.22 15.97 13.07
CA SER A 619 -9.17 16.10 11.96
C SER A 619 -8.63 15.68 10.59
N GLY A 620 -7.39 15.17 10.52
CA GLY A 620 -6.74 14.73 9.29
C GLY A 620 -7.32 13.44 8.70
N HIS A 621 -7.24 13.27 7.38
CA HIS A 621 -7.77 12.08 6.69
C HIS A 621 -6.62 11.11 6.37
N ALA A 622 -6.91 9.81 6.43
CA ALA A 622 -5.95 8.79 5.99
C ALA A 622 -5.86 8.77 4.46
N GLY A 623 -4.68 8.46 3.92
CA GLY A 623 -4.50 8.30 2.48
C GLY A 623 -5.12 7.01 1.93
N ASN A 624 -5.22 6.90 0.61
CA ASN A 624 -5.72 5.71 -0.08
C ASN A 624 -4.63 4.65 -0.23
N LEU A 625 -5.02 3.38 -0.35
CA LEU A 625 -4.13 2.24 -0.57
C LEU A 625 -4.53 1.47 -1.82
N THR A 626 -3.60 1.33 -2.76
CA THR A 626 -3.79 0.52 -3.98
C THR A 626 -2.73 -0.57 -4.10
N LEU A 627 -3.17 -1.81 -4.29
CA LEU A 627 -2.30 -2.97 -4.55
C LEU A 627 -2.59 -3.53 -5.93
N ASN A 628 -1.55 -3.65 -6.76
CA ASN A 628 -1.60 -4.34 -8.04
C ASN A 628 -0.66 -5.55 -7.99
N THR A 629 -1.19 -6.75 -8.16
CA THR A 629 -0.42 -8.01 -8.12
C THR A 629 -1.05 -9.10 -8.98
N ARG A 630 -0.36 -10.23 -9.16
CA ARG A 630 -0.98 -11.46 -9.67
C ARG A 630 -1.60 -12.26 -8.53
N ARG A 631 -0.88 -12.40 -7.40
CA ARG A 631 -1.37 -13.08 -6.19
C ARG A 631 -1.17 -12.23 -4.93
N LEU A 632 -2.14 -12.26 -4.02
CA LEU A 632 -2.03 -11.69 -2.68
C LEU A 632 -2.31 -12.78 -1.65
N ARG A 633 -1.45 -12.91 -0.65
CA ARG A 633 -1.62 -13.83 0.49
C ARG A 633 -1.42 -13.08 1.81
N ILE A 634 -2.43 -13.13 2.67
CA ILE A 634 -2.40 -12.56 4.02
C ILE A 634 -2.54 -13.73 4.99
N ILE A 635 -1.51 -13.95 5.81
CA ILE A 635 -1.39 -15.15 6.63
C ILE A 635 -1.02 -14.73 8.05
N GLN A 636 -1.90 -15.01 9.01
CA GLN A 636 -1.57 -14.97 10.42
C GLN A 636 -1.16 -16.36 10.88
N GLU A 637 0.06 -16.50 11.39
CA GLU A 637 0.54 -17.75 11.99
C GLU A 637 0.12 -17.82 13.47
N SER A 638 0.16 -19.00 14.09
CA SER A 638 -0.57 -19.38 15.32
C SER A 638 -0.25 -18.62 16.63
N ASP A 639 0.50 -17.51 16.60
CA ASP A 639 0.68 -16.65 17.77
C ASP A 639 -0.54 -15.71 17.94
N PRO A 640 -1.37 -15.88 19.00
CA PRO A 640 -2.56 -15.04 19.23
C PRO A 640 -2.23 -13.65 19.79
N ASN A 641 -0.99 -13.43 20.26
CA ASN A 641 -0.50 -12.20 20.89
C ASN A 641 0.48 -11.44 19.99
N PHE A 642 0.54 -11.81 18.71
CA PHE A 642 1.43 -11.19 17.75
C PHE A 642 1.11 -9.69 17.59
N THR A 643 2.14 -8.86 17.69
CA THR A 643 2.09 -7.43 17.34
C THR A 643 3.20 -7.14 16.33
N PRO A 644 2.89 -6.58 15.15
CA PRO A 644 3.90 -6.16 14.19
C PRO A 644 4.92 -5.22 14.82
N THR A 645 6.13 -5.19 14.29
CA THR A 645 7.13 -4.17 14.66
C THR A 645 6.55 -2.78 14.36
N LEU A 646 6.23 -1.99 15.40
CA LEU A 646 5.65 -0.65 15.26
C LEU A 646 6.71 0.46 15.26
N ILE A 647 6.29 1.63 14.79
CA ILE A 647 7.06 2.87 14.91
C ILE A 647 7.25 3.21 16.41
N PRO A 648 8.50 3.42 16.88
CA PRO A 648 8.74 3.85 18.26
C PRO A 648 8.03 5.16 18.60
N GLY A 649 7.27 5.19 19.70
CA GLY A 649 6.60 6.40 20.22
C GLY A 649 5.11 6.54 19.92
N PHE A 650 4.51 5.62 19.16
CA PHE A 650 3.06 5.53 18.96
C PHE A 650 2.47 4.35 19.73
N ASP A 651 1.32 4.57 20.37
CA ASP A 651 0.68 3.54 21.22
C ASP A 651 0.05 2.43 20.34
N PRO A 652 0.49 1.16 20.46
CA PRO A 652 -0.14 0.02 19.79
C PRO A 652 -1.64 -0.11 20.10
N ASN A 653 -2.08 0.36 21.27
CA ASN A 653 -3.46 0.22 21.72
C ASN A 653 -4.39 1.34 21.20
N ALA A 654 -3.85 2.37 20.54
CA ALA A 654 -4.65 3.48 20.02
C ALA A 654 -5.56 3.07 18.84
N ASN A 655 -5.23 1.95 18.18
CA ASN A 655 -6.11 1.30 17.21
C ASN A 655 -5.82 -0.23 17.19
N PRO A 656 -6.78 -1.09 17.52
CA PRO A 656 -6.59 -2.54 17.57
C PRO A 656 -6.25 -3.17 16.21
N LEU A 657 -6.42 -2.45 15.09
CA LEU A 657 -6.11 -2.93 13.73
C LEU A 657 -4.69 -2.59 13.25
N ILE A 658 -3.95 -1.67 13.89
CA ILE A 658 -2.51 -1.45 13.58
C ILE A 658 -1.67 -2.65 14.03
N GLY A 659 -2.21 -3.43 14.97
CA GLY A 659 -1.64 -4.67 15.46
C GLY A 659 -2.08 -5.92 14.69
N ALA A 660 -2.99 -5.79 13.72
CA ALA A 660 -3.56 -6.91 12.99
C ALA A 660 -2.72 -7.25 11.75
N THR A 661 -2.78 -8.52 11.34
CA THR A 661 -2.12 -8.97 10.11
C THR A 661 -3.02 -8.74 8.93
N GLY A 662 -2.67 -7.80 8.08
CA GLY A 662 -3.60 -7.41 7.05
C GLY A 662 -3.28 -6.09 6.40
N ILE A 663 -4.28 -5.64 5.66
CA ILE A 663 -4.22 -4.44 4.85
C ILE A 663 -5.34 -3.52 5.29
N ALA A 664 -5.03 -2.31 5.73
CA ALA A 664 -6.03 -1.42 6.28
C ALA A 664 -5.83 0.04 5.89
N THR A 665 -6.92 0.77 5.70
CA THR A 665 -6.93 2.24 5.83
C THR A 665 -7.72 2.58 7.09
N SER A 666 -7.18 3.42 7.97
CA SER A 666 -7.86 3.60 9.26
C SER A 666 -7.70 4.97 9.92
N THR A 667 -8.63 5.30 10.81
CA THR A 667 -8.51 6.41 11.75
C THR A 667 -8.68 5.96 13.20
N GLY A 668 -7.91 6.54 14.11
CA GLY A 668 -7.88 6.20 15.53
C GLY A 668 -9.05 6.81 16.32
N LEU A 669 -9.22 6.36 17.57
CA LEU A 669 -10.33 6.75 18.47
C LEU A 669 -10.44 8.26 18.72
N LEU A 670 -9.32 8.98 18.64
CA LEU A 670 -9.24 10.44 18.85
C LEU A 670 -9.25 11.23 17.55
N SER A 671 -9.62 10.60 16.43
CA SER A 671 -9.71 11.24 15.12
C SER A 671 -11.15 11.55 14.73
N SER A 672 -11.34 12.70 14.10
CA SER A 672 -12.60 13.05 13.43
C SER A 672 -12.49 13.03 11.90
N GLY A 673 -11.36 12.61 11.35
CA GLY A 673 -11.15 12.51 9.91
C GLY A 673 -11.56 11.14 9.36
N ASN A 674 -11.68 11.06 8.03
CA ASN A 674 -12.12 9.84 7.36
C ASN A 674 -10.96 8.89 7.05
N ALA A 675 -11.26 7.60 7.00
CA ALA A 675 -10.34 6.61 6.44
C ALA A 675 -10.29 6.75 4.91
N GLY A 676 -9.15 6.42 4.30
CA GLY A 676 -9.00 6.40 2.84
C GLY A 676 -9.60 5.14 2.20
N ASP A 677 -9.64 5.11 0.88
CA ASP A 677 -10.11 3.96 0.11
C ASP A 677 -9.03 2.86 -0.02
N LEU A 678 -9.46 1.60 -0.06
CA LEU A 678 -8.61 0.43 -0.26
C LEU A 678 -9.00 -0.29 -1.56
N THR A 679 -8.07 -0.41 -2.50
CA THR A 679 -8.26 -1.15 -3.76
C THR A 679 -7.22 -2.25 -3.91
N VAL A 680 -7.67 -3.48 -4.12
CA VAL A 680 -6.83 -4.64 -4.42
C VAL A 680 -7.16 -5.18 -5.80
N ASN A 681 -6.18 -5.12 -6.71
CA ASN A 681 -6.23 -5.69 -8.04
C ASN A 681 -5.25 -6.87 -8.10
N ALA A 682 -5.77 -8.10 -7.95
CA ALA A 682 -4.98 -9.33 -7.96
C ALA A 682 -5.43 -10.24 -9.11
N SER A 683 -4.74 -10.24 -10.24
CA SER A 683 -5.25 -10.88 -11.48
C SER A 683 -5.57 -12.38 -11.39
N GLU A 684 -4.99 -13.12 -10.43
CA GLU A 684 -5.27 -14.54 -10.22
C GLU A 684 -5.99 -14.82 -8.91
N SER A 685 -5.43 -14.43 -7.76
CA SER A 685 -6.00 -14.82 -6.47
C SER A 685 -5.70 -13.88 -5.31
N VAL A 686 -6.66 -13.78 -4.39
CA VAL A 686 -6.50 -13.26 -3.04
C VAL A 686 -6.81 -14.37 -2.04
N GLU A 687 -5.87 -14.66 -1.15
CA GLU A 687 -6.02 -15.65 -0.07
C GLU A 687 -5.79 -14.98 1.29
N ILE A 688 -6.79 -15.07 2.17
CA ILE A 688 -6.72 -14.55 3.54
C ILE A 688 -6.95 -15.71 4.51
N ILE A 689 -5.96 -15.98 5.36
CA ILE A 689 -5.96 -17.11 6.28
C ILE A 689 -5.74 -16.58 7.70
N GLY A 690 -6.79 -16.68 8.52
CA GLY A 690 -6.76 -16.30 9.93
C GLY A 690 -6.29 -17.44 10.84
N ASN A 691 -6.23 -17.15 12.13
CA ASN A 691 -5.92 -18.12 13.19
C ASN A 691 -6.83 -17.97 14.43
N GLN A 692 -7.92 -17.21 14.32
CA GLN A 692 -8.83 -16.80 15.40
C GLN A 692 -10.30 -16.97 14.95
N PRO A 693 -11.30 -16.79 15.84
CA PRO A 693 -12.70 -16.72 15.42
C PRO A 693 -12.96 -15.57 14.44
N GLY A 694 -13.89 -15.79 13.51
CA GLY A 694 -14.33 -14.81 12.50
C GLY A 694 -14.78 -13.46 13.04
N ALA A 695 -14.71 -12.46 12.16
CA ALA A 695 -15.16 -11.08 12.40
C ALA A 695 -16.58 -10.98 12.98
N PHE A 696 -17.52 -11.77 12.44
CA PHE A 696 -18.92 -11.70 12.82
C PHE A 696 -19.57 -13.06 12.65
N THR A 697 -20.18 -13.55 13.72
CA THR A 697 -21.14 -14.66 13.68
C THR A 697 -22.51 -14.08 13.96
N ILE A 698 -23.44 -14.20 13.01
CA ILE A 698 -24.86 -13.97 13.28
C ILE A 698 -25.31 -15.09 14.22
N ILE A 699 -25.80 -14.76 15.41
CA ILE A 699 -26.46 -15.73 16.31
C ILE A 699 -27.93 -15.31 16.39
N PRO A 700 -28.83 -15.87 15.56
CA PRO A 700 -30.23 -15.43 15.45
C PRO A 700 -31.03 -15.49 16.77
N SER A 701 -30.55 -16.23 17.78
CA SER A 701 -31.14 -16.34 19.11
C SER A 701 -30.50 -15.46 20.19
N GLN A 702 -29.37 -14.79 19.90
CA GLN A 702 -28.58 -13.99 20.85
C GLN A 702 -28.08 -12.64 20.27
N GLY A 703 -28.44 -12.29 19.03
CA GLY A 703 -27.89 -11.16 18.29
C GLY A 703 -26.57 -11.47 17.56
N ILE A 704 -25.94 -10.48 16.92
CA ILE A 704 -24.55 -10.65 16.45
C ILE A 704 -23.64 -10.60 17.67
N SER A 705 -22.84 -11.64 17.89
CA SER A 705 -21.72 -11.53 18.83
C SER A 705 -20.66 -10.67 18.17
N LEU A 706 -20.53 -9.42 18.63
CA LEU A 706 -19.43 -8.52 18.26
C LEU A 706 -18.11 -9.19 18.66
N VAL A 707 -17.44 -9.82 17.70
CA VAL A 707 -16.01 -10.05 17.79
C VAL A 707 -15.41 -8.82 17.14
N THR A 708 -15.15 -7.77 17.93
CA THR A 708 -14.56 -6.49 17.48
C THR A 708 -13.14 -6.62 16.88
N GLU A 709 -12.68 -7.83 16.57
CA GLU A 709 -11.29 -8.14 16.30
C GLU A 709 -11.16 -8.97 15.01
N ILE A 710 -11.21 -8.31 13.84
CA ILE A 710 -10.55 -8.89 12.66
C ILE A 710 -9.05 -8.78 12.89
N LYS A 711 -8.45 -9.83 13.49
CA LYS A 711 -7.00 -9.92 13.62
C LYS A 711 -6.30 -10.21 12.29
N THR A 712 -7.05 -10.70 11.30
CA THR A 712 -6.50 -11.03 9.98
C THR A 712 -7.44 -10.67 8.85
N GLY A 713 -7.05 -9.76 7.95
CA GLY A 713 -7.99 -9.31 6.95
C GLY A 713 -7.62 -8.11 6.11
N MET A 714 -8.64 -7.60 5.43
CA MET A 714 -8.63 -6.30 4.77
C MET A 714 -9.67 -5.40 5.42
N SER A 715 -9.34 -4.14 5.69
CA SER A 715 -10.31 -3.23 6.29
C SER A 715 -10.21 -1.76 5.86
N THR A 716 -11.33 -1.06 5.93
CA THR A 716 -11.36 0.39 6.03
C THR A 716 -12.15 0.76 7.29
N SER A 717 -11.58 1.58 8.18
CA SER A 717 -12.22 1.77 9.48
C SER A 717 -12.02 3.16 10.07
N ALA A 718 -13.08 3.73 10.65
CA ALA A 718 -13.00 5.01 11.35
C ALA A 718 -13.43 4.86 12.82
N LEU A 719 -12.45 4.68 13.72
CA LEU A 719 -12.72 4.41 15.13
C LEU A 719 -13.25 5.61 15.91
N GLY A 720 -12.99 6.83 15.44
CA GLY A 720 -13.56 8.05 16.00
C GLY A 720 -14.88 8.45 15.33
N SER A 721 -15.05 9.74 15.03
CA SER A 721 -16.30 10.27 14.47
C SER A 721 -16.34 10.36 12.94
N GLY A 722 -15.26 9.98 12.25
CA GLY A 722 -15.16 10.05 10.79
C GLY A 722 -15.84 8.90 10.06
N ASN A 723 -15.88 8.99 8.73
CA ASN A 723 -16.43 7.95 7.85
C ASN A 723 -15.36 6.93 7.44
N SER A 724 -15.78 5.70 7.17
CA SER A 724 -14.90 4.68 6.57
C SER A 724 -14.78 4.88 5.05
N GLY A 725 -13.63 4.56 4.46
CA GLY A 725 -13.44 4.60 3.01
C GLY A 725 -13.98 3.35 2.32
N ASN A 726 -14.06 3.35 0.99
CA ASN A 726 -14.56 2.22 0.22
C ASN A 726 -13.49 1.12 0.06
N LEU A 727 -13.92 -0.13 -0.06
CA LEU A 727 -13.05 -1.30 -0.23
C LEU A 727 -13.43 -2.06 -1.51
N THR A 728 -12.49 -2.15 -2.46
CA THR A 728 -12.68 -2.90 -3.71
C THR A 728 -11.67 -4.03 -3.85
N VAL A 729 -12.14 -5.24 -4.16
CA VAL A 729 -11.31 -6.41 -4.48
C VAL A 729 -11.65 -6.92 -5.87
N ASN A 730 -10.67 -6.87 -6.78
CA ASN A 730 -10.76 -7.43 -8.13
C ASN A 730 -9.81 -8.61 -8.24
N THR A 731 -10.31 -9.83 -8.47
CA THR A 731 -9.46 -11.01 -8.58
C THR A 731 -10.04 -12.15 -9.44
N GLY A 732 -9.24 -13.17 -9.78
CA GLY A 732 -9.79 -14.41 -10.34
C GLY A 732 -10.48 -15.25 -9.27
N ARG A 733 -9.87 -15.35 -8.08
CA ARG A 733 -10.34 -16.16 -6.96
C ARG A 733 -10.12 -15.47 -5.62
N LEU A 734 -11.16 -15.32 -4.82
CA LEU A 734 -11.08 -14.87 -3.43
C LEU A 734 -11.32 -16.05 -2.48
N ALA A 735 -10.36 -16.32 -1.59
CA ALA A 735 -10.50 -17.34 -0.55
C ALA A 735 -10.28 -16.72 0.84
N ILE A 736 -11.25 -16.87 1.74
CA ILE A 736 -11.19 -16.38 3.13
C ILE A 736 -11.47 -17.54 4.07
N ARG A 737 -10.55 -17.82 5.00
CA ARG A 737 -10.62 -19.01 5.85
C ARG A 737 -10.21 -18.70 7.29
N ASP A 738 -10.61 -19.59 8.20
CA ASP A 738 -10.12 -19.65 9.58
C ASP A 738 -10.29 -18.32 10.35
N GLY A 739 -11.48 -17.72 10.19
CA GLY A 739 -11.87 -16.47 10.84
C GLY A 739 -11.25 -15.18 10.31
N ALA A 740 -10.57 -15.23 9.17
CA ALA A 740 -10.19 -14.01 8.46
C ALA A 740 -11.40 -13.24 7.90
N GLY A 741 -11.23 -11.96 7.54
CA GLY A 741 -12.31 -11.23 6.90
C GLY A 741 -11.95 -10.00 6.08
N ILE A 742 -12.96 -9.46 5.41
CA ILE A 742 -12.96 -8.16 4.73
C ILE A 742 -14.01 -7.31 5.41
N THR A 743 -13.68 -6.11 5.88
CA THR A 743 -14.66 -5.29 6.60
C THR A 743 -14.55 -3.80 6.33
N THR A 744 -15.68 -3.11 6.41
CA THR A 744 -15.70 -1.66 6.62
C THR A 744 -16.48 -1.35 7.90
N PHE A 745 -15.93 -0.51 8.77
CA PHE A 745 -16.66 -0.10 9.98
C PHE A 745 -16.22 1.23 10.58
N PRO A 746 -17.16 2.15 10.83
CA PRO A 746 -16.97 3.29 11.71
C PRO A 746 -17.62 3.04 13.08
N THR A 747 -17.13 3.77 14.09
CA THR A 747 -17.80 3.79 15.41
C THR A 747 -19.05 4.66 15.36
N ILE A 748 -19.01 5.83 14.70
CA ILE A 748 -20.13 6.79 14.66
C ILE A 748 -20.50 7.20 13.23
N GLY A 749 -19.50 7.49 12.37
CA GLY A 749 -19.71 7.98 11.01
C GLY A 749 -20.35 6.95 10.07
N GLU A 750 -20.36 7.25 8.77
CA GLU A 750 -20.92 6.35 7.75
C GLU A 750 -19.93 5.26 7.33
N GLY A 751 -20.44 4.04 7.14
CA GLY A 751 -19.68 2.90 6.66
C GLY A 751 -19.35 3.02 5.17
N GLY A 752 -18.18 2.54 4.78
CA GLY A 752 -17.75 2.53 3.38
C GLY A 752 -18.28 1.30 2.64
N ASP A 753 -18.46 1.41 1.33
CA ASP A 753 -18.98 0.32 0.50
C ASP A 753 -17.91 -0.76 0.26
N VAL A 754 -18.35 -2.02 0.15
CA VAL A 754 -17.50 -3.15 -0.25
C VAL A 754 -17.93 -3.67 -1.61
N THR A 755 -16.99 -3.73 -2.56
CA THR A 755 -17.20 -4.36 -3.86
C THR A 755 -16.20 -5.50 -4.08
N VAL A 756 -16.71 -6.71 -4.33
CA VAL A 756 -15.91 -7.88 -4.70
C VAL A 756 -16.25 -8.31 -6.11
N ASN A 757 -15.28 -8.26 -7.00
CA ASN A 757 -15.36 -8.78 -8.37
C ASN A 757 -14.42 -9.98 -8.48
N ALA A 758 -14.95 -11.20 -8.52
CA ALA A 758 -14.14 -12.42 -8.64
C ALA A 758 -14.84 -13.53 -9.42
N ALA A 759 -14.13 -14.38 -10.17
CA ALA A 759 -14.78 -15.53 -10.80
C ALA A 759 -15.26 -16.54 -9.75
N GLU A 760 -14.43 -16.80 -8.73
CA GLU A 760 -14.78 -17.67 -7.60
C GLU A 760 -14.57 -16.96 -6.26
N VAL A 761 -15.55 -17.05 -5.37
CA VAL A 761 -15.47 -16.61 -3.98
C VAL A 761 -15.72 -17.80 -3.06
N PHE A 762 -14.77 -18.12 -2.17
CA PHE A 762 -14.83 -19.23 -1.23
C PHE A 762 -14.60 -18.74 0.21
N LEU A 763 -15.61 -18.86 1.08
CA LEU A 763 -15.48 -18.56 2.50
C LEU A 763 -15.71 -19.83 3.33
N GLN A 764 -14.87 -20.04 4.34
CA GLN A 764 -14.94 -21.21 5.22
C GLN A 764 -14.54 -20.87 6.65
N GLY A 765 -15.02 -21.65 7.63
CA GLY A 765 -14.48 -21.65 8.99
C GLY A 765 -14.63 -20.31 9.69
N LYS A 766 -15.84 -19.75 9.64
CA LYS A 766 -16.17 -18.39 10.13
C LYS A 766 -15.48 -17.24 9.39
N GLY A 767 -14.92 -17.46 8.20
CA GLY A 767 -14.46 -16.36 7.33
C GLY A 767 -15.63 -15.46 6.91
N GLY A 768 -15.40 -14.14 6.80
CA GLY A 768 -16.50 -13.21 6.51
C GLY A 768 -16.18 -11.97 5.67
N ILE A 769 -17.21 -11.41 5.04
CA ILE A 769 -17.17 -10.11 4.33
C ILE A 769 -18.28 -9.23 4.90
N THR A 770 -17.95 -8.07 5.45
CA THR A 770 -18.92 -7.24 6.18
C THR A 770 -18.83 -5.76 5.91
N THR A 771 -19.97 -5.07 5.98
CA THR A 771 -20.05 -3.60 6.05
C THR A 771 -20.94 -3.23 7.23
N ILE A 772 -20.36 -2.68 8.30
CA ILE A 772 -21.12 -2.42 9.52
C ILE A 772 -20.95 -0.99 10.02
N THR A 773 -21.83 -0.55 10.93
CA THR A 773 -21.66 0.69 11.71
C THR A 773 -22.10 0.45 13.15
N LEU A 774 -21.33 0.97 14.11
CA LEU A 774 -21.62 0.79 15.55
C LEU A 774 -22.51 1.89 16.14
N GLY A 775 -22.67 3.01 15.44
CA GLY A 775 -23.35 4.21 15.93
C GLY A 775 -24.53 4.63 15.05
N SER A 776 -24.73 5.93 14.91
CA SER A 776 -25.90 6.49 14.21
C SER A 776 -25.72 6.62 12.69
N GLY A 777 -24.51 6.39 12.13
CA GLY A 777 -24.28 6.44 10.69
C GLY A 777 -24.88 5.24 9.93
N LYS A 778 -25.15 5.41 8.63
CA LYS A 778 -25.58 4.32 7.75
C LYS A 778 -24.42 3.35 7.54
N ALA A 779 -24.69 2.04 7.57
CA ALA A 779 -23.73 1.05 7.10
C ALA A 779 -23.55 1.13 5.57
N GLY A 780 -22.34 0.80 5.09
CA GLY A 780 -22.03 0.78 3.66
C GLY A 780 -22.73 -0.35 2.92
N ASP A 781 -22.91 -0.19 1.61
CA ASP A 781 -23.50 -1.19 0.75
C ASP A 781 -22.44 -2.25 0.35
N LEU A 782 -22.87 -3.50 0.15
CA LEU A 782 -21.99 -4.62 -0.18
C LEU A 782 -22.43 -5.25 -1.50
N THR A 783 -21.51 -5.31 -2.46
CA THR A 783 -21.73 -5.91 -3.78
C THR A 783 -20.74 -7.04 -4.05
N ILE A 784 -21.24 -8.21 -4.45
CA ILE A 784 -20.43 -9.35 -4.91
C ILE A 784 -20.85 -9.73 -6.33
N ASN A 785 -19.91 -9.66 -7.25
CA ASN A 785 -20.04 -10.12 -8.63
C ASN A 785 -19.16 -11.37 -8.80
N ALA A 786 -19.77 -12.55 -8.98
CA ALA A 786 -19.00 -13.78 -9.16
C ALA A 786 -19.67 -14.89 -9.98
N ASP A 787 -18.90 -15.73 -10.65
CA ASP A 787 -19.49 -16.92 -11.28
C ASP A 787 -19.92 -17.95 -10.23
N GLN A 788 -19.11 -18.12 -9.17
CA GLN A 788 -19.39 -19.04 -8.08
C GLN A 788 -19.15 -18.39 -6.72
N LEU A 789 -20.14 -18.47 -5.84
CA LEU A 789 -20.06 -18.05 -4.44
C LEU A 789 -20.35 -19.26 -3.54
N ASN A 790 -19.32 -19.76 -2.87
CA ASN A 790 -19.37 -20.94 -2.00
C ASN A 790 -19.05 -20.54 -0.56
N LEU A 791 -19.99 -20.78 0.35
CA LEU A 791 -19.77 -20.60 1.78
C LEU A 791 -19.98 -21.93 2.49
N THR A 792 -19.11 -22.26 3.45
CA THR A 792 -19.28 -23.43 4.32
C THR A 792 -18.96 -23.12 5.78
N ASP A 793 -19.42 -23.99 6.68
CA ASP A 793 -18.95 -24.08 8.07
C ASP A 793 -19.04 -22.75 8.85
N GLY A 794 -20.22 -22.11 8.79
CA GLY A 794 -20.52 -20.87 9.54
C GLY A 794 -19.89 -19.59 8.99
N ALA A 795 -19.42 -19.57 7.74
CA ALA A 795 -19.00 -18.35 7.05
C ALA A 795 -20.16 -17.32 6.91
N SER A 796 -19.82 -16.02 6.82
CA SER A 796 -20.84 -14.96 6.82
C SER A 796 -20.57 -13.83 5.82
N ILE A 797 -21.64 -13.30 5.20
CA ILE A 797 -21.59 -12.06 4.40
C ILE A 797 -22.69 -11.14 4.92
N VAL A 798 -22.32 -10.03 5.53
CA VAL A 798 -23.27 -9.24 6.34
C VAL A 798 -23.12 -7.75 6.13
N THR A 799 -24.23 -7.06 5.93
CA THR A 799 -24.28 -5.59 6.07
C THR A 799 -25.24 -5.23 7.21
N GLY A 800 -24.89 -4.25 8.04
CA GLY A 800 -25.78 -3.91 9.16
C GLY A 800 -25.31 -2.85 10.14
N THR A 801 -26.19 -2.52 11.08
CA THR A 801 -25.90 -1.53 12.13
C THR A 801 -26.15 -2.09 13.53
N PHE A 802 -25.37 -1.63 14.49
CA PHE A 802 -25.56 -1.86 15.92
C PHE A 802 -26.09 -0.62 16.66
N GLY A 803 -26.34 0.48 15.95
CA GLY A 803 -26.96 1.68 16.50
C GLY A 803 -28.24 2.07 15.75
N SER A 804 -28.59 3.36 15.80
CA SER A 804 -29.81 3.90 15.18
C SER A 804 -29.71 4.17 13.67
N GLY A 805 -28.54 4.01 13.05
CA GLY A 805 -28.38 4.15 11.60
C GLY A 805 -29.09 3.06 10.80
N LYS A 806 -29.30 3.25 9.49
CA LYS A 806 -29.87 2.20 8.62
C LYS A 806 -28.81 1.15 8.22
N GLY A 807 -29.23 -0.09 8.01
CA GLY A 807 -28.41 -1.12 7.36
C GLY A 807 -28.07 -0.73 5.90
N GLY A 808 -26.96 -1.24 5.38
CA GLY A 808 -26.60 -1.08 3.97
C GLY A 808 -27.28 -2.14 3.11
N ASP A 809 -27.34 -1.92 1.80
CA ASP A 809 -27.91 -2.87 0.86
C ASP A 809 -26.89 -3.96 0.48
N LEU A 810 -27.36 -5.17 0.21
CA LEU A 810 -26.53 -6.31 -0.20
C LEU A 810 -26.96 -6.83 -1.57
N THR A 811 -26.08 -6.71 -2.56
CA THR A 811 -26.31 -7.21 -3.92
C THR A 811 -25.36 -8.35 -4.27
N LEU A 812 -25.92 -9.52 -4.60
CA LEU A 812 -25.21 -10.66 -5.16
C LEU A 812 -25.59 -10.81 -6.64
N SER A 813 -24.63 -10.58 -7.53
CA SER A 813 -24.76 -10.95 -8.95
C SER A 813 -23.93 -12.20 -9.18
N VAL A 814 -24.55 -13.37 -9.07
CA VAL A 814 -23.83 -14.65 -9.11
C VAL A 814 -24.50 -15.68 -10.00
N ARG A 815 -23.71 -16.51 -10.69
CA ARG A 815 -24.25 -17.62 -11.51
C ARG A 815 -24.59 -18.85 -10.66
N ARG A 816 -23.76 -19.17 -9.66
CA ARG A 816 -24.01 -20.26 -8.70
C ARG A 816 -23.74 -19.81 -7.27
N LEU A 817 -24.72 -20.00 -6.39
CA LEU A 817 -24.62 -19.75 -4.96
C LEU A 817 -24.83 -21.06 -4.19
N SER A 818 -23.87 -21.44 -3.34
CA SER A 818 -23.97 -22.63 -2.48
C SER A 818 -23.63 -22.26 -1.04
N LEU A 819 -24.62 -22.37 -0.15
CA LEU A 819 -24.46 -22.26 1.30
C LEU A 819 -24.65 -23.64 1.94
N ARG A 820 -23.63 -24.14 2.64
CA ARG A 820 -23.68 -25.47 3.26
C ARG A 820 -23.21 -25.45 4.71
N ASN A 821 -23.98 -26.08 5.60
CA ASN A 821 -23.65 -26.27 7.03
C ASN A 821 -23.56 -24.97 7.86
N GLY A 822 -24.58 -24.11 7.76
CA GLY A 822 -24.77 -22.92 8.60
C GLY A 822 -24.38 -21.54 8.05
N PRO A 823 -23.82 -21.33 6.86
CA PRO A 823 -23.49 -19.97 6.43
C PRO A 823 -24.69 -19.02 6.36
N GLY A 824 -24.45 -17.75 6.69
CA GLY A 824 -25.47 -16.70 6.58
C GLY A 824 -25.05 -15.57 5.67
N ILE A 825 -25.90 -15.22 4.71
CA ILE A 825 -25.75 -14.01 3.92
C ILE A 825 -26.93 -13.09 4.22
N GLY A 826 -26.67 -11.84 4.65
CA GLY A 826 -27.81 -10.97 4.92
C GLY A 826 -27.55 -9.52 5.28
N THR A 827 -28.65 -8.81 5.41
CA THR A 827 -28.73 -7.45 5.96
C THR A 827 -29.36 -7.52 7.35
N THR A 828 -28.88 -6.69 8.29
CA THR A 828 -29.38 -6.76 9.67
C THR A 828 -29.31 -5.42 10.41
N THR A 829 -30.27 -5.17 11.30
CA THR A 829 -30.14 -4.14 12.34
C THR A 829 -30.34 -4.74 13.72
N LEU A 830 -29.45 -4.40 14.66
CA LEU A 830 -29.50 -4.89 16.04
C LEU A 830 -30.02 -3.86 17.04
N GLY A 831 -29.97 -2.58 16.69
CA GLY A 831 -30.26 -1.49 17.61
C GLY A 831 -29.26 -1.37 18.77
N ASP A 832 -29.27 -0.22 19.43
CA ASP A 832 -28.41 0.00 20.61
C ASP A 832 -28.97 -0.60 21.91
N GLY A 833 -30.16 -1.22 21.82
CA GLY A 833 -30.89 -1.79 22.95
C GLY A 833 -31.66 -0.75 23.77
N ASP A 834 -31.65 0.53 23.40
CA ASP A 834 -32.43 1.60 24.03
C ASP A 834 -33.79 1.77 23.34
N SER A 835 -34.87 1.48 24.08
CA SER A 835 -36.24 1.69 23.61
C SER A 835 -36.60 3.16 23.32
N ALA A 836 -35.76 4.13 23.71
CA ALA A 836 -36.04 5.56 23.56
C ALA A 836 -35.70 6.14 22.17
N THR A 837 -34.81 5.49 21.41
CA THR A 837 -34.43 5.91 20.06
C THR A 837 -34.85 4.84 19.04
N PRO A 838 -35.66 5.16 18.02
CA PRO A 838 -36.00 4.20 16.98
C PRO A 838 -34.74 3.70 16.28
N ASP A 839 -34.58 2.39 16.20
CA ASP A 839 -33.51 1.77 15.42
C ASP A 839 -33.74 1.99 13.92
N GLY A 840 -32.65 2.00 13.15
CA GLY A 840 -32.76 2.06 11.71
C GLY A 840 -33.33 0.77 11.12
N ASP A 841 -33.94 0.91 9.95
CA ASP A 841 -34.38 -0.22 9.13
C ASP A 841 -33.19 -1.05 8.64
N SER A 842 -33.42 -2.35 8.39
CA SER A 842 -32.46 -3.22 7.69
C SER A 842 -32.20 -2.73 6.26
N GLY A 843 -31.29 -3.39 5.54
CA GLY A 843 -31.07 -3.12 4.12
C GLY A 843 -31.79 -4.13 3.22
N THR A 844 -31.83 -3.86 1.93
CA THR A 844 -32.38 -4.79 0.93
C THR A 844 -31.34 -5.87 0.58
N LEU A 845 -31.76 -7.14 0.51
CA LEU A 845 -30.94 -8.24 -0.04
C LEU A 845 -31.42 -8.60 -1.45
N THR A 846 -30.56 -8.44 -2.45
CA THR A 846 -30.86 -8.81 -3.84
C THR A 846 -29.91 -9.88 -4.37
N VAL A 847 -30.44 -11.02 -4.82
CA VAL A 847 -29.71 -12.06 -5.54
C VAL A 847 -30.22 -12.11 -6.98
N LYS A 848 -29.32 -11.91 -7.95
CA LYS A 848 -29.66 -11.85 -9.38
C LYS A 848 -28.68 -12.66 -10.24
N ASN A 849 -29.11 -12.99 -11.45
CA ASN A 849 -28.35 -13.71 -12.49
C ASN A 849 -27.96 -15.15 -12.12
N ALA A 850 -28.65 -15.79 -11.17
CA ALA A 850 -28.32 -17.14 -10.71
C ALA A 850 -28.92 -18.22 -11.61
N GLU A 851 -28.11 -19.17 -12.06
CA GLU A 851 -28.60 -20.46 -12.59
C GLU A 851 -29.05 -21.35 -11.43
N LEU A 852 -28.29 -21.35 -10.33
CA LEU A 852 -28.53 -22.23 -9.19
C LEU A 852 -28.24 -21.53 -7.86
N ILE A 853 -29.20 -21.63 -6.94
CA ILE A 853 -29.03 -21.30 -5.52
C ILE A 853 -29.31 -22.56 -4.69
N GLU A 854 -28.36 -22.97 -3.87
CA GLU A 854 -28.47 -24.08 -2.92
C GLU A 854 -28.27 -23.57 -1.49
N LEU A 855 -29.29 -23.74 -0.64
CA LEU A 855 -29.24 -23.45 0.80
C LEU A 855 -29.44 -24.77 1.56
N ILE A 856 -28.36 -25.37 2.06
CA ILE A 856 -28.39 -26.76 2.56
C ILE A 856 -27.84 -26.87 3.97
N GLY A 857 -28.63 -27.47 4.87
CA GLY A 857 -28.15 -27.84 6.20
C GLY A 857 -28.15 -26.69 7.21
N THR A 858 -27.81 -27.01 8.46
CA THR A 858 -27.65 -26.08 9.58
C THR A 858 -26.20 -25.99 10.03
N SER A 859 -25.88 -25.01 10.87
CA SER A 859 -24.57 -24.89 11.53
C SER A 859 -24.19 -26.17 12.29
N PRO A 860 -22.88 -26.42 12.56
CA PRO A 860 -22.44 -27.63 13.26
C PRO A 860 -23.06 -27.84 14.65
N ASP A 861 -23.46 -26.77 15.31
CA ASP A 861 -24.17 -26.77 16.60
C ASP A 861 -25.70 -26.80 16.46
N GLY A 862 -26.22 -26.82 15.22
CA GLY A 862 -27.64 -26.86 14.89
C GLY A 862 -28.40 -25.57 15.24
N SER A 863 -27.70 -24.50 15.61
CA SER A 863 -28.32 -23.28 16.14
C SER A 863 -28.90 -22.35 15.07
N PHE A 864 -28.46 -22.46 13.80
CA PHE A 864 -29.01 -21.69 12.68
C PHE A 864 -28.91 -22.43 11.34
N GLY A 865 -29.85 -22.14 10.42
CA GLY A 865 -29.87 -22.68 9.06
C GLY A 865 -28.87 -22.00 8.12
N SER A 866 -28.46 -22.70 7.06
CA SER A 866 -27.79 -22.04 5.94
C SER A 866 -28.80 -21.16 5.20
N GLY A 867 -28.55 -19.86 5.05
CA GLY A 867 -29.63 -19.00 4.58
C GLY A 867 -29.31 -17.59 4.12
N LEU A 868 -30.36 -17.00 3.54
CA LEU A 868 -30.46 -15.61 3.09
C LEU A 868 -31.35 -14.83 4.07
N TYR A 869 -30.84 -13.72 4.59
CA TYR A 869 -31.45 -12.99 5.70
C TYR A 869 -31.57 -11.49 5.38
N ALA A 870 -32.72 -10.88 5.60
CA ALA A 870 -32.89 -9.42 5.65
C ALA A 870 -33.74 -9.08 6.86
N GLU A 871 -33.13 -9.17 8.05
CA GLU A 871 -33.83 -9.21 9.33
C GLU A 871 -33.65 -7.93 10.15
N ALA A 872 -34.69 -7.54 10.90
CA ALA A 872 -34.61 -6.47 11.89
C ALA A 872 -34.72 -7.06 13.29
N LEU A 873 -33.61 -7.06 14.04
CA LEU A 873 -33.52 -7.72 15.35
C LEU A 873 -33.97 -6.81 16.51
N SER A 874 -34.26 -5.53 16.24
CA SER A 874 -34.78 -4.56 17.22
C SER A 874 -35.95 -3.74 16.65
N MET A 875 -36.09 -2.43 16.92
CA MET A 875 -37.30 -1.65 16.64
C MET A 875 -37.50 -1.24 15.18
N GLY A 876 -36.46 -1.33 14.34
CA GLY A 876 -36.52 -0.99 12.91
C GLY A 876 -37.33 -2.00 12.07
N ASN A 877 -37.63 -1.64 10.82
CA ASN A 877 -38.32 -2.55 9.90
C ASN A 877 -37.33 -3.46 9.17
N ALA A 878 -37.76 -4.70 8.89
CA ALA A 878 -37.10 -5.53 7.90
C ALA A 878 -37.49 -5.06 6.49
N GLU A 879 -36.53 -4.98 5.57
CA GLU A 879 -36.73 -4.53 4.19
C GLU A 879 -36.89 -5.74 3.25
N GLU A 880 -36.78 -5.53 1.94
CA GLU A 880 -37.04 -6.56 0.94
C GLU A 880 -35.92 -7.58 0.77
N LEU A 881 -36.31 -8.81 0.45
CA LEU A 881 -35.42 -9.88 -0.04
C LEU A 881 -35.88 -10.31 -1.44
N ASN A 882 -35.07 -9.99 -2.44
CA ASN A 882 -35.35 -10.18 -3.86
C ASN A 882 -34.45 -11.29 -4.44
N ILE A 883 -35.04 -12.36 -4.99
CA ILE A 883 -34.31 -13.46 -5.64
C ILE A 883 -34.76 -13.64 -7.08
N THR A 884 -33.79 -13.71 -8.00
CA THR A 884 -33.98 -14.13 -9.38
C THR A 884 -32.99 -15.25 -9.73
N ALA A 885 -33.51 -16.46 -9.99
CA ALA A 885 -32.69 -17.63 -10.33
C ALA A 885 -33.36 -18.52 -11.40
N GLU A 886 -32.66 -19.48 -12.00
CA GLU A 886 -33.33 -20.57 -12.75
C GLU A 886 -33.80 -21.66 -11.78
N GLN A 887 -32.95 -22.04 -10.82
CA GLN A 887 -33.28 -23.04 -9.80
C GLN A 887 -32.92 -22.55 -8.40
N LEU A 888 -33.86 -22.70 -7.47
CA LEU A 888 -33.70 -22.43 -6.04
C LEU A 888 -34.04 -23.69 -5.23
N ASN A 889 -33.02 -24.25 -4.57
CA ASN A 889 -33.14 -25.41 -3.68
C ASN A 889 -32.86 -24.98 -2.24
N ILE A 890 -33.81 -25.26 -1.35
CA ILE A 890 -33.71 -24.97 0.08
C ILE A 890 -33.95 -26.29 0.82
N GLU A 891 -32.90 -26.88 1.36
CA GLU A 891 -32.91 -28.26 1.81
C GLU A 891 -32.35 -28.42 3.23
N GLN A 892 -32.83 -29.43 3.95
CA GLN A 892 -32.22 -29.92 5.21
C GLN A 892 -32.06 -28.81 6.29
N GLY A 893 -33.07 -27.95 6.47
CA GLY A 893 -33.04 -26.84 7.42
C GLY A 893 -32.49 -25.53 6.87
N GLY A 894 -32.22 -25.44 5.55
CA GLY A 894 -31.92 -24.17 4.88
C GLY A 894 -33.07 -23.15 4.99
N GLN A 895 -32.75 -21.86 4.91
CA GLN A 895 -33.70 -20.79 5.21
C GLN A 895 -33.59 -19.54 4.32
N ILE A 896 -34.74 -18.93 4.03
CA ILE A 896 -34.88 -17.53 3.59
C ILE A 896 -35.72 -16.79 4.63
N SER A 897 -35.26 -15.63 5.10
CA SER A 897 -35.90 -14.94 6.23
C SER A 897 -35.85 -13.41 6.10
N THR A 898 -36.98 -12.75 6.32
CA THR A 898 -37.14 -11.29 6.44
C THR A 898 -37.79 -10.91 7.76
N ARG A 899 -37.46 -11.66 8.82
CA ARG A 899 -38.13 -11.60 10.11
C ARG A 899 -37.83 -10.31 10.85
N THR A 900 -38.83 -9.80 11.58
CA THR A 900 -38.63 -8.74 12.58
C THR A 900 -38.86 -9.25 14.01
N LEU A 901 -37.89 -9.06 14.90
CA LEU A 901 -38.00 -9.47 16.32
C LEU A 901 -38.61 -8.37 17.21
N GLY A 902 -38.36 -7.09 16.91
CA GLY A 902 -38.94 -5.97 17.66
C GLY A 902 -40.31 -5.54 17.15
N GLN A 903 -40.64 -4.27 17.37
CA GLN A 903 -41.96 -3.68 17.06
C GLN A 903 -42.13 -3.27 15.58
N GLY A 904 -41.06 -3.27 14.78
CA GLY A 904 -41.10 -2.92 13.36
C GLY A 904 -41.86 -3.95 12.52
N GLN A 905 -42.12 -3.58 11.26
CA GLN A 905 -42.78 -4.45 10.27
C GLN A 905 -41.81 -5.52 9.75
N GLY A 906 -42.36 -6.68 9.37
CA GLY A 906 -41.63 -7.75 8.69
C GLY A 906 -41.40 -7.41 7.22
N GLY A 907 -40.26 -7.84 6.69
CA GLY A 907 -39.85 -7.53 5.32
C GLY A 907 -40.50 -8.44 4.30
N SER A 908 -40.65 -7.98 3.06
CA SER A 908 -41.27 -8.79 2.00
C SER A 908 -40.26 -9.66 1.26
N ILE A 909 -40.67 -10.86 0.86
CA ILE A 909 -39.86 -11.82 0.10
C ILE A 909 -40.43 -11.93 -1.31
N GLN A 910 -39.61 -11.66 -2.33
CA GLN A 910 -39.96 -11.83 -3.74
C GLN A 910 -39.02 -12.84 -4.39
N ILE A 911 -39.57 -13.95 -4.88
CA ILE A 911 -38.83 -15.01 -5.56
C ILE A 911 -39.34 -15.13 -7.00
N ASN A 912 -38.44 -14.97 -7.97
CA ASN A 912 -38.69 -15.28 -9.37
C ASN A 912 -37.74 -16.41 -9.79
N THR A 913 -38.28 -17.56 -10.17
CA THR A 913 -37.48 -18.74 -10.53
C THR A 913 -38.09 -19.54 -11.68
N ASP A 914 -37.37 -20.50 -12.26
CA ASP A 914 -38.03 -21.55 -13.05
C ASP A 914 -38.56 -22.65 -12.14
N ARG A 915 -37.72 -23.10 -11.19
CA ARG A 915 -38.05 -24.14 -10.22
C ARG A 915 -37.71 -23.71 -8.80
N LEU A 916 -38.67 -23.85 -7.90
CA LEU A 916 -38.47 -23.79 -6.45
C LEU A 916 -38.66 -25.19 -5.86
N ARG A 917 -37.65 -25.68 -5.14
CA ARG A 917 -37.74 -26.87 -4.30
C ARG A 917 -37.44 -26.49 -2.85
N LEU A 918 -38.41 -26.72 -1.97
CA LEU A 918 -38.29 -26.57 -0.52
C LEU A 918 -38.41 -27.96 0.11
N ASP A 919 -37.33 -28.50 0.66
CA ASP A 919 -37.27 -29.84 1.24
C ASP A 919 -36.79 -29.79 2.69
N ASN A 920 -37.73 -29.85 3.63
CA ASN A 920 -37.47 -29.61 5.06
C ASN A 920 -36.73 -28.27 5.29
N GLY A 921 -37.03 -27.26 4.47
CA GLY A 921 -36.50 -25.90 4.58
C GLY A 921 -37.58 -24.89 4.99
N ARG A 922 -37.19 -23.62 5.12
CA ARG A 922 -38.09 -22.55 5.58
C ARG A 922 -38.00 -21.27 4.74
N ILE A 923 -39.16 -20.67 4.42
CA ILE A 923 -39.29 -19.30 3.90
C ILE A 923 -40.14 -18.52 4.91
N ASN A 924 -39.60 -17.44 5.48
CA ASN A 924 -40.16 -16.80 6.66
C ASN A 924 -40.20 -15.27 6.59
N ALA A 925 -41.39 -14.68 6.62
CA ALA A 925 -41.59 -13.22 6.68
C ALA A 925 -42.33 -12.78 7.97
N SER A 926 -42.11 -13.50 9.08
CA SER A 926 -42.85 -13.30 10.33
C SER A 926 -42.39 -12.09 11.16
N THR A 927 -43.27 -11.58 12.03
CA THR A 927 -42.97 -10.54 13.03
C THR A 927 -43.29 -11.03 14.45
N ILE A 928 -42.41 -10.75 15.42
CA ILE A 928 -42.71 -11.03 16.83
C ILE A 928 -43.52 -9.90 17.49
N GLY A 929 -43.12 -8.63 17.28
CA GLY A 929 -43.78 -7.47 17.88
C GLY A 929 -45.12 -7.10 17.24
N SER A 930 -45.54 -5.85 17.45
CA SER A 930 -46.83 -5.32 16.97
C SER A 930 -46.87 -4.94 15.49
N GLY A 931 -45.73 -4.90 14.80
CA GLY A 931 -45.68 -4.64 13.36
C GLY A 931 -46.35 -5.73 12.52
N LYS A 932 -46.81 -5.38 11.32
CA LYS A 932 -47.36 -6.32 10.34
C LYS A 932 -46.30 -7.37 9.97
N GLY A 933 -46.71 -8.62 9.72
CA GLY A 933 -45.89 -9.62 9.02
C GLY A 933 -45.66 -9.22 7.55
N GLY A 934 -44.53 -9.64 6.99
CA GLY A 934 -44.16 -9.36 5.61
C GLY A 934 -44.84 -10.29 4.61
N ASP A 935 -44.98 -9.82 3.37
CA ASP A 935 -45.63 -10.58 2.29
C ASP A 935 -44.61 -11.49 1.57
N ILE A 936 -45.05 -12.66 1.12
CA ILE A 936 -44.23 -13.64 0.37
C ILE A 936 -44.84 -13.83 -1.02
N ASN A 937 -44.10 -13.45 -2.05
CA ASN A 937 -44.51 -13.54 -3.45
C ASN A 937 -43.55 -14.47 -4.21
N ILE A 938 -44.08 -15.58 -4.72
CA ILE A 938 -43.30 -16.60 -5.45
C ILE A 938 -43.86 -16.73 -6.87
N ARG A 939 -43.03 -16.48 -7.88
CA ARG A 939 -43.33 -16.73 -9.29
C ARG A 939 -42.36 -17.76 -9.82
N ALA A 940 -42.86 -18.94 -10.18
CA ALA A 940 -42.08 -20.00 -10.79
C ALA A 940 -42.56 -20.26 -12.23
N SER A 941 -41.65 -20.26 -13.21
CA SER A 941 -42.02 -20.47 -14.61
C SER A 941 -42.35 -21.94 -14.93
N SER A 942 -41.92 -22.89 -14.09
CA SER A 942 -42.12 -24.34 -14.28
C SER A 942 -42.82 -25.03 -13.10
N SER A 943 -42.27 -24.92 -11.89
CA SER A 943 -42.82 -25.65 -10.73
C SER A 943 -42.41 -25.10 -9.37
N VAL A 944 -43.31 -25.25 -8.39
CA VAL A 944 -43.01 -25.14 -6.95
C VAL A 944 -43.28 -26.49 -6.28
N GLU A 945 -42.26 -27.05 -5.62
CA GLU A 945 -42.35 -28.30 -4.88
C GLU A 945 -41.99 -28.06 -3.40
N LEU A 946 -42.91 -28.38 -2.49
CA LEU A 946 -42.74 -28.32 -1.04
C LEU A 946 -42.79 -29.73 -0.46
N ILE A 947 -41.78 -30.09 0.32
CA ILE A 947 -41.66 -31.36 1.04
C ILE A 947 -41.38 -31.02 2.50
N GLY A 948 -42.25 -31.47 3.40
CA GLY A 948 -42.06 -31.29 4.83
C GLY A 948 -41.18 -32.38 5.45
N ALA A 949 -41.01 -32.29 6.77
CA ALA A 949 -40.32 -33.29 7.59
C ALA A 949 -41.15 -34.56 7.86
N GLY A 950 -42.29 -34.73 7.19
CA GLY A 950 -43.24 -35.82 7.40
C GLY A 950 -44.53 -35.41 8.12
N TYR A 951 -45.59 -36.18 7.89
CA TYR A 951 -46.91 -35.94 8.49
C TYR A 951 -46.90 -36.04 10.04
N ASP A 952 -46.11 -36.94 10.61
CA ASP A 952 -45.98 -37.05 12.07
C ASP A 952 -45.33 -35.80 12.68
N ALA A 953 -44.35 -35.21 11.98
CA ALA A 953 -43.73 -33.94 12.39
C ALA A 953 -44.76 -32.80 12.33
N LEU A 954 -45.55 -32.71 11.26
CA LEU A 954 -46.65 -31.76 11.15
C LEU A 954 -47.66 -31.91 12.31
N GLN A 955 -47.99 -33.15 12.70
CA GLN A 955 -48.87 -33.41 13.84
C GLN A 955 -48.30 -32.92 15.17
N GLN A 956 -47.06 -33.30 15.47
CA GLN A 956 -46.43 -32.98 16.75
C GLN A 956 -46.08 -31.49 16.87
N GLN A 957 -45.68 -30.86 15.77
CA GLN A 957 -45.20 -29.48 15.78
C GLN A 957 -46.32 -28.47 15.62
N ILE A 958 -47.36 -28.76 14.82
CA ILE A 958 -48.41 -27.79 14.50
C ILE A 958 -49.76 -28.24 15.06
N ILE A 959 -50.26 -29.41 14.66
CA ILE A 959 -51.66 -29.80 14.92
C ILE A 959 -51.94 -29.99 16.42
N LEU A 960 -51.09 -30.73 17.14
CA LEU A 960 -51.29 -30.97 18.57
C LEU A 960 -51.12 -29.67 19.40
N PRO A 961 -50.12 -28.81 19.14
CA PRO A 961 -50.03 -27.50 19.79
C PRO A 961 -51.23 -26.59 19.53
N VAL A 962 -51.81 -26.61 18.32
CA VAL A 962 -53.07 -25.91 18.02
C VAL A 962 -54.20 -26.42 18.91
N LEU A 963 -54.41 -27.74 18.96
CA LEU A 963 -55.48 -28.36 19.76
C LEU A 963 -55.33 -28.15 21.26
N ASN A 964 -54.09 -28.06 21.75
CA ASN A 964 -53.77 -27.85 23.16
C ASN A 964 -53.65 -26.37 23.55
N GLY A 965 -53.76 -25.43 22.61
CA GLY A 965 -53.59 -24.00 22.85
C GLY A 965 -52.16 -23.61 23.24
N THR A 966 -51.15 -24.34 22.77
CA THR A 966 -49.72 -24.12 23.09
C THR A 966 -48.87 -23.69 21.89
N LEU A 967 -49.51 -23.31 20.77
CA LEU A 967 -48.82 -22.90 19.55
C LEU A 967 -48.02 -21.60 19.76
N SER A 968 -46.79 -21.58 19.28
CA SER A 968 -45.88 -20.44 19.33
C SER A 968 -45.02 -20.34 18.07
N LEU A 969 -44.26 -19.26 17.88
CA LEU A 969 -43.38 -19.08 16.72
C LEU A 969 -42.30 -20.17 16.56
N THR A 970 -41.91 -20.85 17.65
CA THR A 970 -40.89 -21.91 17.61
C THR A 970 -41.40 -23.21 17.00
N ASN A 971 -42.72 -23.38 16.91
CA ASN A 971 -43.36 -24.53 16.27
C ASN A 971 -43.19 -24.53 14.74
N PHE A 972 -43.02 -23.35 14.15
CA PHE A 972 -42.94 -23.16 12.69
C PHE A 972 -41.49 -23.21 12.21
N ASN A 973 -40.86 -24.39 12.28
CA ASN A 973 -39.44 -24.57 11.89
C ASN A 973 -39.24 -24.90 10.39
N GLN A 974 -40.32 -25.09 9.64
CA GLN A 974 -40.31 -25.44 8.21
C GLN A 974 -41.49 -24.83 7.46
N GLY A 975 -41.44 -24.87 6.13
CA GLY A 975 -42.53 -24.43 5.25
C GLY A 975 -42.47 -22.95 4.87
N ILE A 976 -43.57 -22.44 4.32
CA ILE A 976 -43.73 -21.03 3.94
C ILE A 976 -44.62 -20.36 4.98
N VAL A 977 -44.07 -19.41 5.72
CA VAL A 977 -44.74 -18.82 6.87
C VAL A 977 -44.61 -17.31 6.95
N THR A 978 -45.72 -16.64 7.23
CA THR A 978 -45.76 -15.22 7.62
C THR A 978 -46.70 -15.08 8.80
N ILE A 979 -46.11 -15.01 9.99
CA ILE A 979 -46.82 -15.09 11.27
C ILE A 979 -46.57 -13.82 12.06
N THR A 980 -47.61 -13.28 12.68
CA THR A 980 -47.46 -12.17 13.62
C THR A 980 -47.80 -12.64 15.03
N ALA A 981 -46.85 -12.55 15.96
CA ALA A 981 -47.09 -12.93 17.36
C ALA A 981 -47.72 -11.79 18.18
N GLY A 982 -47.45 -10.53 17.85
CA GLY A 982 -48.08 -9.36 18.46
C GLY A 982 -49.41 -8.98 17.80
N GLU A 983 -49.79 -7.71 17.95
CA GLU A 983 -51.10 -7.17 17.53
C GLU A 983 -51.22 -6.90 16.02
N GLY A 984 -50.13 -6.98 15.25
CA GLY A 984 -50.12 -6.71 13.82
C GLY A 984 -50.79 -7.81 12.99
N GLN A 985 -51.28 -7.45 11.80
CA GLN A 985 -51.81 -8.42 10.83
C GLN A 985 -50.69 -9.35 10.32
N ALA A 986 -51.01 -10.61 10.01
CA ALA A 986 -50.10 -11.50 9.28
C ALA A 986 -49.96 -11.09 7.80
N GLY A 987 -48.82 -11.40 7.18
CA GLY A 987 -48.60 -11.10 5.77
C GLY A 987 -49.34 -12.03 4.82
N ILE A 988 -49.27 -11.75 3.53
CA ILE A 988 -49.93 -12.51 2.47
C ILE A 988 -48.92 -13.46 1.80
N VAL A 989 -49.38 -14.65 1.41
CA VAL A 989 -48.61 -15.58 0.55
C VAL A 989 -49.27 -15.65 -0.82
N THR A 990 -48.52 -15.32 -1.87
CA THR A 990 -48.93 -15.46 -3.28
C THR A 990 -47.98 -16.37 -4.03
N ILE A 991 -48.49 -17.41 -4.69
CA ILE A 991 -47.70 -18.35 -5.49
C ILE A 991 -48.29 -18.46 -6.90
N GLU A 992 -47.48 -18.21 -7.93
CA GLU A 992 -47.85 -18.32 -9.34
C GLU A 992 -46.92 -19.32 -10.03
N THR A 993 -47.46 -20.42 -10.58
CA THR A 993 -46.66 -21.49 -11.22
C THR A 993 -47.49 -22.37 -12.15
N PRO A 994 -46.95 -23.03 -13.19
CA PRO A 994 -47.70 -24.07 -13.87
C PRO A 994 -48.06 -25.24 -12.95
N ASN A 995 -47.09 -25.72 -12.17
CA ASN A 995 -47.25 -26.89 -11.30
C ASN A 995 -46.92 -26.54 -9.86
N PHE A 996 -47.83 -26.87 -8.93
CA PHE A 996 -47.59 -26.78 -7.49
C PHE A 996 -47.79 -28.14 -6.85
N ILE A 997 -46.81 -28.60 -6.07
CA ILE A 997 -46.85 -29.85 -5.32
C ILE A 997 -46.48 -29.56 -3.87
N ALA A 998 -47.35 -29.87 -2.93
CA ALA A 998 -47.04 -29.88 -1.50
C ALA A 998 -47.28 -31.27 -0.94
N ARG A 999 -46.24 -31.87 -0.32
CA ARG A 999 -46.32 -33.24 0.17
C ARG A 999 -45.59 -33.48 1.49
N ASP A 1000 -45.90 -34.61 2.11
CA ASP A 1000 -45.17 -35.19 3.24
C ASP A 1000 -45.01 -34.20 4.42
N GLY A 1001 -46.11 -33.63 4.90
CA GLY A 1001 -46.09 -32.67 6.00
C GLY A 1001 -45.73 -31.23 5.60
N ALA A 1002 -45.72 -30.91 4.30
CA ALA A 1002 -45.52 -29.54 3.83
C ALA A 1002 -46.54 -28.56 4.45
N LEU A 1003 -46.07 -27.37 4.80
CA LEU A 1003 -46.83 -26.33 5.51
C LEU A 1003 -46.78 -24.99 4.78
N ILE A 1004 -47.95 -24.36 4.60
CA ILE A 1004 -48.10 -22.94 4.31
C ILE A 1004 -49.01 -22.33 5.37
N ALA A 1005 -48.54 -21.30 6.08
CA ALA A 1005 -49.31 -20.67 7.15
C ALA A 1005 -49.19 -19.13 7.18
N THR A 1006 -50.33 -18.46 7.27
CA THR A 1006 -50.49 -16.99 7.37
C THR A 1006 -51.31 -16.64 8.63
N THR A 1007 -50.78 -17.01 9.79
CA THR A 1007 -51.52 -17.01 11.07
C THR A 1007 -51.13 -15.84 11.98
N THR A 1008 -52.07 -15.30 12.76
CA THR A 1008 -51.76 -14.42 13.90
C THR A 1008 -51.91 -15.15 15.22
N LEU A 1009 -50.90 -15.02 16.09
CA LEU A 1009 -50.96 -15.52 17.47
C LEU A 1009 -51.41 -14.44 18.46
N GLY A 1010 -51.34 -13.15 18.06
CA GLY A 1010 -51.88 -12.00 18.79
C GLY A 1010 -53.16 -11.43 18.15
N GLU A 1011 -53.52 -10.19 18.49
CA GLU A 1011 -54.85 -9.61 18.19
C GLU A 1011 -55.09 -9.19 16.72
N GLY A 1012 -54.10 -9.31 15.83
CA GLY A 1012 -54.23 -8.92 14.43
C GLY A 1012 -55.01 -9.92 13.56
N GLU A 1013 -55.47 -9.48 12.39
CA GLU A 1013 -56.14 -10.33 11.40
C GLU A 1013 -55.17 -11.34 10.75
N GLY A 1014 -55.68 -12.51 10.36
CA GLY A 1014 -54.94 -13.49 9.58
C GLY A 1014 -54.60 -12.98 8.17
N GLY A 1015 -53.55 -13.53 7.57
CA GLY A 1015 -53.11 -13.17 6.22
C GLY A 1015 -53.72 -14.10 5.16
N ASN A 1016 -53.80 -13.63 3.92
CA ASN A 1016 -54.39 -14.41 2.82
C ASN A 1016 -53.37 -15.37 2.18
N ILE A 1017 -53.85 -16.50 1.65
CA ILE A 1017 -53.07 -17.40 0.80
C ILE A 1017 -53.70 -17.42 -0.59
N THR A 1018 -52.91 -17.13 -1.63
CA THR A 1018 -53.33 -17.24 -3.03
C THR A 1018 -52.37 -18.16 -3.78
N ILE A 1019 -52.89 -19.23 -4.38
CA ILE A 1019 -52.11 -20.14 -5.22
C ILE A 1019 -52.77 -20.20 -6.59
N ASN A 1020 -52.05 -19.68 -7.59
CA ASN A 1020 -52.47 -19.66 -8.98
C ASN A 1020 -51.65 -20.65 -9.78
N THR A 1021 -52.29 -21.75 -10.18
CA THR A 1021 -51.70 -22.76 -11.05
C THR A 1021 -52.32 -22.76 -12.43
N SER A 1022 -51.49 -22.76 -13.48
CA SER A 1022 -52.01 -22.89 -14.85
C SER A 1022 -52.21 -24.34 -15.29
N ASP A 1023 -51.63 -25.30 -14.55
CA ASP A 1023 -51.75 -26.73 -14.82
C ASP A 1023 -52.24 -27.50 -13.57
N THR A 1024 -51.33 -28.04 -12.76
CA THR A 1024 -51.71 -28.92 -11.63
C THR A 1024 -51.42 -28.32 -10.26
N LEU A 1025 -52.38 -28.48 -9.33
CA LEU A 1025 -52.24 -28.24 -7.89
C LEU A 1025 -52.40 -29.58 -7.14
N GLU A 1026 -51.31 -30.13 -6.60
CA GLU A 1026 -51.31 -31.38 -5.83
C GLU A 1026 -50.96 -31.15 -4.36
N LEU A 1027 -51.82 -31.63 -3.46
CA LEU A 1027 -51.66 -31.59 -2.00
C LEU A 1027 -51.70 -33.02 -1.45
N ASP A 1028 -50.68 -33.46 -0.73
CA ASP A 1028 -50.56 -34.83 -0.22
C ASP A 1028 -50.00 -34.88 1.21
N ASN A 1029 -50.83 -35.18 2.21
CA ASN A 1029 -50.43 -35.12 3.62
C ASN A 1029 -49.90 -33.72 4.05
N SER A 1030 -50.39 -32.64 3.44
CA SER A 1030 -49.92 -31.25 3.64
C SER A 1030 -50.99 -30.36 4.27
N LEU A 1031 -50.59 -29.23 4.86
CA LEU A 1031 -51.48 -28.23 5.46
C LEU A 1031 -51.27 -26.85 4.84
N LEU A 1032 -52.34 -26.29 4.28
CA LEU A 1032 -52.43 -24.90 3.85
C LEU A 1032 -53.46 -24.22 4.76
N GLY A 1033 -52.99 -23.31 5.62
CA GLY A 1033 -53.80 -22.82 6.74
C GLY A 1033 -53.73 -21.31 6.94
N THR A 1034 -54.88 -20.66 7.06
CA THR A 1034 -55.00 -19.31 7.64
C THR A 1034 -55.70 -19.44 9.00
N GLY A 1035 -55.27 -18.66 10.00
CA GLY A 1035 -55.89 -18.75 11.33
C GLY A 1035 -55.66 -17.56 12.23
N THR A 1036 -56.56 -17.34 13.19
CA THR A 1036 -56.39 -16.41 14.32
C THR A 1036 -56.74 -17.07 15.64
N PHE A 1037 -55.99 -16.75 16.69
CA PHE A 1037 -56.27 -17.18 18.07
C PHE A 1037 -57.03 -16.14 18.89
N THR A 1038 -57.51 -15.08 18.23
CA THR A 1038 -58.03 -13.86 18.86
C THR A 1038 -59.40 -13.47 18.31
N ASN A 1039 -59.90 -12.30 18.71
CA ASN A 1039 -61.18 -11.75 18.26
C ASN A 1039 -61.15 -11.20 16.82
N ALA A 1040 -59.98 -11.17 16.17
CA ALA A 1040 -59.83 -10.73 14.79
C ALA A 1040 -60.13 -11.85 13.77
N SER A 1041 -60.53 -11.45 12.56
CA SER A 1041 -60.89 -12.37 11.48
C SER A 1041 -59.68 -13.09 10.89
N SER A 1042 -59.89 -14.33 10.45
CA SER A 1042 -58.88 -15.08 9.68
C SER A 1042 -58.88 -14.68 8.21
N GLY A 1043 -57.73 -14.85 7.56
CA GLY A 1043 -57.54 -14.53 6.14
C GLY A 1043 -58.18 -15.55 5.20
N ASP A 1044 -58.35 -15.16 3.95
CA ASP A 1044 -58.95 -15.98 2.90
C ASP A 1044 -57.92 -16.89 2.22
N VAL A 1045 -58.40 -17.99 1.64
CA VAL A 1045 -57.62 -18.88 0.76
C VAL A 1045 -58.24 -18.89 -0.63
N ASN A 1046 -57.42 -18.62 -1.65
CA ASN A 1046 -57.82 -18.61 -3.05
C ASN A 1046 -56.95 -19.56 -3.87
N LEU A 1047 -57.55 -20.57 -4.48
CA LEU A 1047 -56.87 -21.58 -5.29
C LEU A 1047 -57.40 -21.56 -6.73
N THR A 1048 -56.51 -21.45 -7.72
CA THR A 1048 -56.85 -21.67 -9.13
C THR A 1048 -55.97 -22.76 -9.74
N ALA A 1049 -56.56 -23.66 -10.53
CA ALA A 1049 -55.85 -24.73 -11.23
C ALA A 1049 -56.55 -25.17 -12.52
N ARG A 1050 -55.87 -25.89 -13.42
CA ARG A 1050 -56.57 -26.73 -14.40
C ARG A 1050 -57.12 -27.97 -13.69
N GLN A 1051 -56.29 -28.59 -12.85
CA GLN A 1051 -56.64 -29.75 -12.03
C GLN A 1051 -56.12 -29.60 -10.59
N LEU A 1052 -57.01 -29.79 -9.61
CA LEU A 1052 -56.66 -29.85 -8.18
C LEU A 1052 -56.82 -31.29 -7.67
N THR A 1053 -55.78 -31.83 -7.03
CA THR A 1053 -55.85 -33.10 -6.31
C THR A 1053 -55.37 -32.92 -4.88
N ALA A 1054 -56.22 -33.24 -3.90
CA ALA A 1054 -55.85 -33.31 -2.49
C ALA A 1054 -56.02 -34.74 -1.98
N LYS A 1055 -55.02 -35.28 -1.28
CA LYS A 1055 -55.06 -36.65 -0.76
C LYS A 1055 -54.32 -36.86 0.56
N GLY A 1056 -54.58 -38.01 1.21
CA GLY A 1056 -53.75 -38.49 2.32
C GLY A 1056 -53.80 -37.62 3.59
N GLY A 1057 -54.96 -37.10 3.95
CA GLY A 1057 -55.12 -36.16 5.07
C GLY A 1057 -54.66 -34.73 4.75
N ALA A 1058 -54.53 -34.36 3.47
CA ALA A 1058 -54.22 -32.99 3.07
C ALA A 1058 -55.38 -32.03 3.39
N GLN A 1059 -55.07 -30.89 4.00
CA GLN A 1059 -56.09 -29.89 4.39
C GLN A 1059 -55.80 -28.52 3.80
N VAL A 1060 -56.85 -27.91 3.26
CA VAL A 1060 -56.94 -26.46 3.05
C VAL A 1060 -57.91 -25.92 4.08
N LEU A 1061 -57.42 -25.06 4.97
CA LEU A 1061 -58.14 -24.66 6.17
C LEU A 1061 -58.11 -23.14 6.35
N THR A 1062 -59.29 -22.52 6.47
CA THR A 1062 -59.44 -21.20 7.08
C THR A 1062 -60.13 -21.40 8.43
N THR A 1063 -59.53 -20.89 9.53
CA THR A 1063 -60.09 -21.15 10.87
C THR A 1063 -59.95 -20.00 11.86
N THR A 1064 -60.80 -20.01 12.89
CA THR A 1064 -60.75 -19.11 14.06
C THR A 1064 -60.83 -19.94 15.34
N PHE A 1065 -60.07 -19.56 16.38
CA PHE A 1065 -60.07 -20.25 17.68
C PHE A 1065 -60.74 -19.46 18.82
N SER A 1066 -61.21 -18.23 18.55
CA SER A 1066 -61.85 -17.33 19.52
C SER A 1066 -63.09 -16.65 18.90
N SER A 1067 -63.32 -15.35 19.11
CA SER A 1067 -64.55 -14.66 18.67
C SER A 1067 -64.52 -14.08 17.25
N GLY A 1068 -63.36 -14.05 16.57
CA GLY A 1068 -63.25 -13.57 15.19
C GLY A 1068 -63.86 -14.54 14.18
N THR A 1069 -64.22 -14.09 12.97
CA THR A 1069 -64.80 -14.96 11.92
C THR A 1069 -63.72 -15.71 11.14
N ALA A 1070 -63.97 -16.96 10.75
CA ALA A 1070 -63.10 -17.66 9.82
C ALA A 1070 -63.16 -17.03 8.42
N GLY A 1071 -62.04 -17.07 7.68
CA GLY A 1071 -61.96 -16.54 6.33
C GLY A 1071 -62.65 -17.44 5.30
N ASN A 1072 -62.84 -16.93 4.10
CA ASN A 1072 -63.46 -17.65 2.99
C ASN A 1072 -62.45 -18.49 2.23
N LEU A 1073 -62.92 -19.59 1.64
CA LEU A 1073 -62.13 -20.46 0.76
C LEU A 1073 -62.76 -20.50 -0.63
N THR A 1074 -62.02 -20.01 -1.63
CA THR A 1074 -62.42 -20.06 -3.04
C THR A 1074 -61.53 -21.01 -3.81
N VAL A 1075 -62.14 -21.96 -4.51
CA VAL A 1075 -61.44 -22.91 -5.39
C VAL A 1075 -62.02 -22.84 -6.79
N LYS A 1076 -61.18 -22.52 -7.76
CA LYS A 1076 -61.53 -22.43 -9.18
C LYS A 1076 -60.73 -23.43 -9.99
N ALA A 1077 -61.41 -24.25 -10.78
CA ALA A 1077 -60.73 -25.19 -11.66
C ALA A 1077 -61.47 -25.39 -13.00
N THR A 1078 -60.77 -25.89 -14.03
CA THR A 1078 -61.39 -26.11 -15.35
C THR A 1078 -61.73 -27.57 -15.63
N ASP A 1079 -60.91 -28.51 -15.18
CA ASP A 1079 -61.02 -29.91 -15.59
C ASP A 1079 -61.55 -30.81 -14.46
N ALA A 1080 -60.88 -30.81 -13.30
CA ALA A 1080 -61.27 -31.64 -12.17
C ALA A 1080 -60.78 -31.11 -10.81
N ILE A 1081 -61.57 -31.36 -9.77
CA ILE A 1081 -61.18 -31.27 -8.36
C ILE A 1081 -61.36 -32.67 -7.75
N ASN A 1082 -60.27 -33.27 -7.29
CA ASN A 1082 -60.25 -34.61 -6.69
C ASN A 1082 -59.83 -34.53 -5.22
N LEU A 1083 -60.75 -34.81 -4.30
CA LEU A 1083 -60.48 -34.94 -2.87
C LEU A 1083 -60.57 -36.42 -2.49
N LEU A 1084 -59.46 -37.00 -2.03
CA LEU A 1084 -59.32 -38.44 -1.85
C LEU A 1084 -58.72 -38.74 -0.47
N ASP A 1085 -59.41 -39.50 0.38
CA ASP A 1085 -58.85 -39.89 1.69
C ASP A 1085 -58.55 -41.40 1.81
N PRO A 1086 -57.68 -41.96 0.95
CA PRO A 1086 -57.41 -43.40 0.95
C PRO A 1086 -56.67 -43.80 2.24
N ASN A 1087 -57.40 -44.44 3.16
CA ASN A 1087 -56.96 -45.02 4.46
C ASN A 1087 -56.95 -44.06 5.66
N ASN A 1088 -58.13 -43.83 6.25
CA ASN A 1088 -58.35 -43.05 7.48
C ASN A 1088 -57.97 -43.80 8.79
N SER A 1089 -57.29 -44.95 8.71
CA SER A 1089 -56.94 -45.75 9.91
C SER A 1089 -55.72 -45.17 10.63
N GLY A 1090 -55.96 -44.31 11.63
CA GLY A 1090 -54.93 -43.82 12.56
C GLY A 1090 -54.44 -42.39 12.32
N ARG A 1091 -55.05 -41.64 11.40
CA ARG A 1091 -54.68 -40.23 11.12
C ARG A 1091 -55.67 -39.28 11.81
N LEU A 1092 -55.16 -38.17 12.37
CA LEU A 1092 -55.97 -37.16 13.07
C LEU A 1092 -56.79 -36.27 12.13
N LEU A 1093 -56.39 -36.13 10.88
CA LEU A 1093 -56.97 -35.19 9.91
C LEU A 1093 -57.55 -35.93 8.70
N THR A 1094 -58.75 -35.53 8.31
CA THR A 1094 -59.42 -35.94 7.07
C THR A 1094 -59.01 -35.03 5.91
N THR A 1095 -58.82 -35.61 4.73
CA THR A 1095 -58.56 -34.82 3.51
C THR A 1095 -59.75 -33.90 3.20
N GLY A 1096 -59.51 -32.62 2.94
CA GLY A 1096 -60.62 -31.75 2.57
C GLY A 1096 -60.35 -30.26 2.48
N LEU A 1097 -61.45 -29.56 2.18
CA LEU A 1097 -61.56 -28.11 2.11
C LEU A 1097 -62.43 -27.64 3.29
N PHE A 1098 -61.88 -26.78 4.15
CA PHE A 1098 -62.47 -26.43 5.42
C PHE A 1098 -62.48 -24.91 5.64
N ALA A 1099 -63.64 -24.35 5.99
CA ALA A 1099 -63.76 -22.97 6.47
C ALA A 1099 -64.57 -22.95 7.78
N SER A 1100 -63.87 -23.13 8.90
CA SER A 1100 -64.48 -23.58 10.16
C SER A 1100 -64.15 -22.69 11.35
N SER A 1101 -65.00 -22.67 12.37
CA SER A 1101 -64.66 -22.15 13.71
C SER A 1101 -64.46 -23.30 14.69
N ALA A 1102 -63.42 -23.22 15.52
CA ALA A 1102 -63.01 -24.29 16.44
C ALA A 1102 -64.01 -24.52 17.59
N ILE A 1103 -63.88 -25.62 18.34
CA ILE A 1103 -64.79 -26.04 19.42
C ILE A 1103 -64.97 -24.96 20.52
N THR A 1104 -63.95 -24.13 20.75
CA THR A 1104 -63.98 -23.04 21.74
C THR A 1104 -64.34 -21.67 21.15
N ALA A 1105 -64.50 -21.59 19.83
CA ALA A 1105 -64.71 -20.33 19.13
C ALA A 1105 -66.17 -19.86 19.25
N SER A 1106 -66.38 -18.55 19.38
CA SER A 1106 -67.71 -17.93 19.31
C SER A 1106 -67.96 -17.21 17.98
N GLY A 1107 -66.94 -17.10 17.13
CA GLY A 1107 -67.05 -16.55 15.79
C GLY A 1107 -67.68 -17.51 14.77
N ASN A 1108 -68.23 -16.94 13.70
CA ASN A 1108 -68.85 -17.71 12.61
C ASN A 1108 -67.80 -18.43 11.76
N GLY A 1109 -68.19 -19.55 11.15
CA GLY A 1109 -67.45 -20.18 10.05
C GLY A 1109 -67.47 -19.31 8.79
N GLY A 1110 -66.49 -19.53 7.91
CA GLY A 1110 -66.38 -18.83 6.62
C GLY A 1110 -67.11 -19.58 5.51
N ASP A 1111 -67.21 -18.96 4.34
CA ASP A 1111 -67.88 -19.55 3.18
C ASP A 1111 -66.90 -20.35 2.31
N ILE A 1112 -67.38 -21.41 1.68
CA ILE A 1112 -66.64 -22.15 0.63
C ILE A 1112 -67.32 -21.93 -0.72
N THR A 1113 -66.54 -21.48 -1.70
CA THR A 1113 -66.97 -21.38 -3.11
C THR A 1113 -66.12 -22.29 -3.97
N ILE A 1114 -66.76 -23.25 -4.66
CA ILE A 1114 -66.13 -24.13 -5.65
C ILE A 1114 -66.74 -23.82 -7.03
N ASP A 1115 -65.88 -23.43 -7.98
CA ASP A 1115 -66.29 -23.04 -9.33
C ASP A 1115 -65.50 -23.85 -10.38
N ILE A 1116 -66.17 -24.85 -10.96
CA ILE A 1116 -65.67 -25.78 -11.98
C ILE A 1116 -66.74 -26.10 -13.04
N PRO A 1117 -67.25 -25.10 -13.77
CA PRO A 1117 -68.46 -25.24 -14.59
C PRO A 1117 -68.33 -26.29 -15.72
N THR A 1118 -67.11 -26.58 -16.17
CA THR A 1118 -66.83 -27.56 -17.25
C THR A 1118 -66.30 -28.90 -16.75
N GLY A 1119 -66.00 -29.03 -15.46
CA GLY A 1119 -65.26 -30.17 -14.91
C GLY A 1119 -65.97 -30.90 -13.78
N ASP A 1120 -65.31 -31.95 -13.27
CA ASP A 1120 -65.87 -32.84 -12.25
C ASP A 1120 -65.34 -32.53 -10.85
N LEU A 1121 -66.25 -32.49 -9.86
CA LEU A 1121 -65.90 -32.51 -8.44
C LEU A 1121 -66.05 -33.94 -7.89
N ASN A 1122 -64.93 -34.57 -7.54
CA ASN A 1122 -64.88 -35.91 -6.98
C ASN A 1122 -64.46 -35.86 -5.51
N ILE A 1123 -65.32 -36.33 -4.61
CA ILE A 1123 -65.06 -36.41 -3.17
C ILE A 1123 -65.18 -37.88 -2.74
N ARG A 1124 -64.06 -38.53 -2.45
CA ARG A 1124 -64.02 -39.98 -2.25
C ARG A 1124 -63.27 -40.39 -0.98
N ASP A 1125 -63.56 -41.61 -0.55
CA ASP A 1125 -62.83 -42.35 0.50
C ASP A 1125 -62.88 -41.70 1.90
N GLY A 1126 -63.86 -40.85 2.19
CA GLY A 1126 -63.94 -40.15 3.48
C GLY A 1126 -63.60 -38.66 3.40
N ALA A 1127 -63.15 -38.15 2.25
CA ALA A 1127 -62.83 -36.74 2.09
C ALA A 1127 -64.05 -35.83 2.28
N ALA A 1128 -63.80 -34.56 2.63
CA ALA A 1128 -64.85 -33.62 2.98
C ALA A 1128 -64.68 -32.21 2.38
N VAL A 1129 -65.81 -31.55 2.12
CA VAL A 1129 -65.91 -30.09 1.98
C VAL A 1129 -66.82 -29.60 3.10
N SER A 1130 -66.28 -28.81 4.02
CA SER A 1130 -67.03 -28.47 5.23
C SER A 1130 -66.85 -27.01 5.65
N VAL A 1131 -67.99 -26.37 5.90
CA VAL A 1131 -68.06 -25.13 6.69
C VAL A 1131 -68.69 -25.51 8.02
N SER A 1132 -67.98 -25.32 9.12
CA SER A 1132 -68.48 -25.75 10.42
C SER A 1132 -68.26 -24.71 11.50
N ALA A 1133 -69.24 -24.58 12.40
CA ALA A 1133 -69.06 -23.82 13.63
C ALA A 1133 -69.10 -24.78 14.82
N LEU A 1134 -67.92 -25.21 15.26
CA LEU A 1134 -67.81 -26.24 16.29
C LEU A 1134 -68.07 -25.69 17.69
N GLY A 1135 -68.00 -24.38 17.89
CA GLY A 1135 -68.41 -23.66 19.12
C GLY A 1135 -69.77 -22.96 19.02
N GLU A 1136 -69.86 -21.70 19.44
CA GLU A 1136 -71.14 -20.96 19.56
C GLU A 1136 -71.57 -20.19 18.29
N GLY A 1137 -70.68 -20.05 17.29
CA GLY A 1137 -70.94 -19.31 16.06
C GLY A 1137 -71.90 -20.01 15.08
N ASN A 1138 -72.31 -19.31 14.02
CA ASN A 1138 -73.05 -19.92 12.90
C ASN A 1138 -72.08 -20.54 11.89
N ALA A 1139 -72.50 -21.60 11.20
CA ALA A 1139 -71.76 -22.11 10.05
C ALA A 1139 -71.90 -21.16 8.83
N GLY A 1140 -70.86 -21.10 7.99
CA GLY A 1140 -70.90 -20.37 6.72
C GLY A 1140 -71.66 -21.14 5.63
N ASP A 1141 -71.68 -20.60 4.42
CA ASP A 1141 -72.38 -21.18 3.27
C ASP A 1141 -71.42 -21.92 2.31
N ILE A 1142 -71.91 -22.97 1.65
CA ILE A 1142 -71.19 -23.67 0.58
C ILE A 1142 -71.87 -23.42 -0.75
N ASN A 1143 -71.13 -22.89 -1.72
CA ASN A 1143 -71.60 -22.64 -3.08
C ASN A 1143 -70.75 -23.46 -4.08
N ILE A 1144 -71.39 -24.36 -4.83
CA ILE A 1144 -70.71 -25.24 -5.80
C ILE A 1144 -71.32 -25.05 -7.18
N THR A 1145 -70.49 -24.74 -8.17
CA THR A 1145 -70.84 -24.81 -9.60
C THR A 1145 -69.96 -25.85 -10.28
N ALA A 1146 -70.55 -26.89 -10.88
CA ALA A 1146 -69.80 -27.99 -11.47
C ALA A 1146 -70.47 -28.57 -12.73
N ARG A 1147 -69.73 -29.31 -13.57
CA ARG A 1147 -70.36 -30.17 -14.59
C ARG A 1147 -70.98 -31.40 -13.94
N SER A 1148 -70.24 -32.12 -13.11
CA SER A 1148 -70.76 -33.25 -12.33
C SER A 1148 -70.14 -33.29 -10.95
N VAL A 1149 -70.88 -33.87 -10.00
CA VAL A 1149 -70.43 -34.05 -8.62
C VAL A 1149 -70.59 -35.51 -8.23
N PHE A 1150 -69.50 -36.14 -7.77
CA PHE A 1150 -69.46 -37.55 -7.37
C PHE A 1150 -68.95 -37.68 -5.92
N LEU A 1151 -69.80 -38.19 -5.04
CA LEU A 1151 -69.44 -38.53 -3.66
C LEU A 1151 -69.43 -40.05 -3.48
N ASP A 1152 -68.37 -40.58 -2.90
CA ASP A 1152 -68.24 -41.99 -2.50
C ASP A 1152 -67.59 -42.10 -1.13
N ARG A 1153 -68.39 -42.39 -0.08
CA ARG A 1153 -68.02 -42.12 1.32
C ARG A 1153 -67.61 -40.66 1.56
N GLY A 1154 -68.02 -39.72 0.70
CA GLY A 1154 -67.64 -38.31 0.77
C GLY A 1154 -68.68 -37.46 1.51
N ALA A 1155 -68.27 -36.31 2.03
CA ALA A 1155 -69.15 -35.40 2.77
C ALA A 1155 -69.09 -33.95 2.27
N ILE A 1156 -70.25 -33.30 2.14
CA ILE A 1156 -70.39 -31.84 1.96
C ILE A 1156 -71.26 -31.32 3.11
N THR A 1157 -70.70 -30.55 4.04
CA THR A 1157 -71.36 -30.25 5.32
C THR A 1157 -71.29 -28.78 5.72
N ALA A 1158 -72.43 -28.18 6.04
CA ALA A 1158 -72.56 -26.81 6.56
C ALA A 1158 -73.19 -26.81 7.96
N THR A 1159 -72.43 -27.29 8.95
CA THR A 1159 -72.97 -27.72 10.25
C THR A 1159 -72.56 -26.84 11.42
N SER A 1160 -73.46 -26.60 12.37
CA SER A 1160 -73.19 -25.83 13.58
C SER A 1160 -73.54 -26.61 14.85
N THR A 1161 -72.68 -26.54 15.88
CA THR A 1161 -72.89 -27.19 17.18
C THR A 1161 -73.96 -26.47 18.02
N SER A 1162 -73.99 -25.13 18.02
CA SER A 1162 -74.90 -24.30 18.85
C SER A 1162 -75.57 -23.15 18.06
N GLY A 1163 -74.90 -22.54 17.09
CA GLY A 1163 -75.50 -21.53 16.19
C GLY A 1163 -76.42 -22.12 15.10
N LYS A 1164 -76.77 -21.30 14.10
CA LYS A 1164 -77.55 -21.73 12.92
C LYS A 1164 -76.67 -22.54 11.95
N GLY A 1165 -77.29 -23.49 11.25
CA GLY A 1165 -76.67 -24.22 10.15
C GLY A 1165 -76.54 -23.32 8.92
N GLY A 1166 -75.52 -23.59 8.10
CA GLY A 1166 -75.24 -22.85 6.88
C GLY A 1166 -75.97 -23.42 5.67
N ASN A 1167 -76.11 -22.65 4.60
CA ASN A 1167 -76.77 -23.10 3.38
C ASN A 1167 -75.80 -23.84 2.45
N ILE A 1168 -76.32 -24.81 1.70
CA ILE A 1168 -75.59 -25.46 0.60
C ILE A 1168 -76.34 -25.18 -0.69
N THR A 1169 -75.68 -24.52 -1.65
CA THR A 1169 -76.19 -24.28 -3.00
C THR A 1169 -75.32 -24.99 -4.01
N MET A 1170 -75.91 -25.83 -4.86
CA MET A 1170 -75.19 -26.60 -5.89
C MET A 1170 -75.85 -26.44 -7.25
N ARG A 1171 -75.11 -25.89 -8.22
CA ARG A 1171 -75.52 -25.78 -9.62
C ARG A 1171 -74.69 -26.75 -10.45
N ILE A 1172 -75.34 -27.80 -10.95
CA ILE A 1172 -74.66 -28.96 -11.55
C ILE A 1172 -75.19 -29.15 -12.96
N SER A 1173 -74.32 -29.15 -13.96
CA SER A 1173 -74.79 -29.21 -15.36
C SER A 1173 -75.31 -30.60 -15.77
N ASP A 1174 -74.78 -31.68 -15.19
CA ASP A 1174 -75.12 -33.06 -15.57
C ASP A 1174 -75.65 -33.88 -14.38
N PHE A 1175 -74.79 -34.54 -13.61
CA PHE A 1175 -75.19 -35.54 -12.61
C PHE A 1175 -74.64 -35.23 -11.21
N LEU A 1176 -75.48 -35.47 -10.20
CA LEU A 1176 -75.06 -35.66 -8.81
C LEU A 1176 -75.15 -37.16 -8.48
N ILE A 1177 -74.03 -37.77 -8.09
CA ILE A 1177 -73.96 -39.19 -7.74
C ILE A 1177 -73.51 -39.33 -6.29
N LEU A 1178 -74.28 -40.10 -5.50
CA LEU A 1178 -74.02 -40.39 -4.09
C LEU A 1178 -73.86 -41.91 -3.90
N ARG A 1179 -72.71 -42.34 -3.36
CA ARG A 1179 -72.38 -43.75 -3.14
C ARG A 1179 -71.87 -43.99 -1.71
N HIS A 1180 -72.13 -45.19 -1.20
CA HIS A 1180 -71.55 -45.75 0.03
C HIS A 1180 -71.43 -44.73 1.19
N ASN A 1181 -72.51 -44.45 1.92
CA ASN A 1181 -72.54 -43.53 3.07
C ASN A 1181 -72.09 -42.09 2.76
N SER A 1182 -72.39 -41.58 1.58
CA SER A 1182 -72.10 -40.19 1.25
C SER A 1182 -73.11 -39.24 1.89
N GLN A 1183 -72.69 -38.01 2.21
CA GLN A 1183 -73.52 -37.05 2.94
C GLN A 1183 -73.49 -35.65 2.32
N ILE A 1184 -74.67 -35.03 2.20
CA ILE A 1184 -74.84 -33.58 2.02
C ILE A 1184 -75.69 -33.06 3.19
N SER A 1185 -75.16 -32.21 4.07
CA SER A 1185 -75.83 -31.88 5.34
C SER A 1185 -75.68 -30.42 5.81
N THR A 1186 -76.77 -29.78 6.25
CA THR A 1186 -76.79 -28.41 6.81
C THR A 1186 -77.21 -28.37 8.29
N ARG A 1187 -76.82 -29.39 9.05
CA ARG A 1187 -77.32 -29.64 10.41
C ARG A 1187 -77.03 -28.50 11.40
N ALA A 1188 -78.02 -28.13 12.22
CA ALA A 1188 -77.85 -27.19 13.33
C ALA A 1188 -78.15 -27.81 14.70
N GLY A 1189 -77.27 -27.61 15.67
CA GLY A 1189 -77.48 -27.98 17.07
C GLY A 1189 -77.16 -29.43 17.41
N THR A 1190 -76.84 -29.65 18.69
CA THR A 1190 -76.72 -30.98 19.29
C THR A 1190 -77.69 -31.15 20.46
N GLN A 1191 -77.77 -32.36 20.99
CA GLN A 1191 -78.55 -32.64 22.20
C GLN A 1191 -78.01 -31.90 23.44
N GLU A 1192 -76.72 -31.60 23.47
CA GLU A 1192 -76.03 -31.06 24.64
C GLU A 1192 -76.04 -29.52 24.65
N SER A 1193 -75.85 -28.89 23.49
CA SER A 1193 -75.78 -27.43 23.33
C SER A 1193 -77.12 -26.78 22.99
N GLY A 1194 -78.10 -27.54 22.48
CA GLY A 1194 -79.22 -26.95 21.75
C GLY A 1194 -78.72 -26.27 20.46
N GLY A 1195 -79.59 -25.53 19.76
CA GLY A 1195 -79.08 -24.67 18.69
C GLY A 1195 -80.12 -23.97 17.82
N GLY A 1196 -79.61 -23.29 16.77
CA GLY A 1196 -80.39 -22.51 15.83
C GLY A 1196 -81.20 -23.34 14.81
N ASN A 1197 -81.74 -22.65 13.80
CA ASN A 1197 -82.42 -23.31 12.68
C ASN A 1197 -81.40 -24.03 11.77
N GLY A 1198 -81.81 -25.14 11.18
CA GLY A 1198 -81.08 -25.82 10.11
C GLY A 1198 -80.94 -24.93 8.87
N GLY A 1199 -79.84 -25.09 8.13
CA GLY A 1199 -79.61 -24.35 6.89
C GLY A 1199 -80.34 -24.95 5.70
N ASN A 1200 -80.54 -24.19 4.64
CA ASN A 1200 -81.24 -24.69 3.45
C ASN A 1200 -80.30 -25.39 2.46
N ILE A 1201 -80.82 -26.37 1.73
CA ILE A 1201 -80.12 -27.07 0.64
C ILE A 1201 -80.87 -26.79 -0.67
N ASP A 1202 -80.18 -26.22 -1.66
CA ASP A 1202 -80.69 -26.00 -3.03
C ASP A 1202 -79.75 -26.69 -4.03
N ILE A 1203 -80.24 -27.72 -4.74
CA ILE A 1203 -79.44 -28.51 -5.70
C ILE A 1203 -80.20 -28.60 -7.03
N ASP A 1204 -79.51 -28.23 -8.11
CA ASP A 1204 -80.05 -28.20 -9.47
C ASP A 1204 -79.15 -28.98 -10.46
N PRO A 1205 -79.27 -30.33 -10.53
CA PRO A 1205 -78.66 -31.20 -11.55
C PRO A 1205 -79.68 -31.70 -12.59
N ILE A 1206 -79.23 -32.28 -13.72
CA ILE A 1206 -80.14 -33.04 -14.61
C ILE A 1206 -80.66 -34.29 -13.87
N PHE A 1207 -79.78 -35.05 -13.24
CA PHE A 1207 -80.17 -36.22 -12.44
C PHE A 1207 -79.43 -36.33 -11.12
N ILE A 1208 -80.14 -36.82 -10.10
CA ILE A 1208 -79.58 -37.27 -8.83
C ILE A 1208 -79.64 -38.80 -8.78
N LEU A 1209 -78.49 -39.46 -8.55
CA LEU A 1209 -78.39 -40.91 -8.47
C LEU A 1209 -77.77 -41.34 -7.14
N ALA A 1210 -78.51 -42.13 -6.37
CA ALA A 1210 -78.02 -42.87 -5.21
C ALA A 1210 -78.39 -44.36 -5.33
N VAL A 1211 -77.79 -45.20 -4.48
CA VAL A 1211 -78.18 -46.60 -4.34
C VAL A 1211 -78.96 -46.76 -3.03
N PRO A 1212 -80.20 -47.32 -3.04
CA PRO A 1212 -81.04 -47.34 -1.84
C PRO A 1212 -80.40 -47.94 -0.60
N GLN A 1213 -79.62 -49.03 -0.74
CA GLN A 1213 -79.00 -49.74 0.41
C GLN A 1213 -77.60 -49.23 0.78
N GLU A 1214 -77.18 -48.10 0.21
CA GLU A 1214 -75.87 -47.53 0.49
C GLU A 1214 -75.93 -46.36 1.48
N ASN A 1215 -77.08 -46.06 2.09
CA ASN A 1215 -77.21 -45.09 3.19
C ASN A 1215 -76.58 -43.71 2.88
N SER A 1216 -76.80 -43.22 1.66
CA SER A 1216 -76.29 -41.91 1.24
C SER A 1216 -77.39 -40.85 1.34
N ASP A 1217 -77.11 -39.76 2.06
CA ASP A 1217 -78.16 -38.90 2.61
C ASP A 1217 -78.01 -37.43 2.23
N ILE A 1218 -79.15 -36.77 2.01
CA ILE A 1218 -79.27 -35.31 1.88
C ILE A 1218 -80.12 -34.80 3.06
N THR A 1219 -79.53 -34.02 3.97
CA THR A 1219 -80.16 -33.70 5.26
C THR A 1219 -80.11 -32.22 5.64
N ALA A 1220 -81.24 -31.61 5.98
CA ALA A 1220 -81.33 -30.23 6.43
C ALA A 1220 -81.89 -30.13 7.86
N ASN A 1221 -81.24 -30.85 8.79
CA ASN A 1221 -81.84 -31.14 10.10
C ASN A 1221 -81.48 -30.10 11.17
N ALA A 1222 -82.31 -30.00 12.22
CA ALA A 1222 -82.02 -29.20 13.42
C ALA A 1222 -82.29 -29.97 14.72
N PHE A 1223 -81.59 -29.64 15.80
CA PHE A 1223 -81.91 -30.20 17.12
C PHE A 1223 -83.01 -29.39 17.82
N ALA A 1224 -82.76 -28.12 18.16
CA ALA A 1224 -83.70 -27.29 18.92
C ALA A 1224 -84.51 -26.29 18.07
N GLY A 1225 -83.90 -25.70 17.03
CA GLY A 1225 -84.56 -24.79 16.09
C GLY A 1225 -85.36 -25.51 14.99
N ASN A 1226 -85.88 -24.76 14.02
CA ASN A 1226 -86.61 -25.36 12.88
C ASN A 1226 -85.65 -26.05 11.91
N GLY A 1227 -86.08 -27.16 11.31
CA GLY A 1227 -85.38 -27.80 10.19
C GLY A 1227 -85.28 -26.85 8.99
N GLY A 1228 -84.21 -27.00 8.21
CA GLY A 1228 -84.00 -26.23 6.98
C GLY A 1228 -84.81 -26.79 5.80
N ASN A 1229 -84.99 -26.01 4.75
CA ASN A 1229 -85.69 -26.47 3.55
C ASN A 1229 -84.72 -27.14 2.58
N ILE A 1230 -85.18 -28.21 1.91
CA ILE A 1230 -84.46 -28.87 0.82
C ILE A 1230 -85.24 -28.63 -0.48
N THR A 1231 -84.60 -28.04 -1.48
CA THR A 1231 -85.12 -27.90 -2.83
C THR A 1231 -84.21 -28.67 -3.79
N LEU A 1232 -84.79 -29.66 -4.48
CA LEU A 1232 -84.08 -30.43 -5.51
C LEU A 1232 -84.79 -30.21 -6.85
N THR A 1233 -84.10 -29.57 -7.79
CA THR A 1233 -84.61 -29.33 -9.14
C THR A 1233 -83.91 -30.27 -10.11
N ALA A 1234 -84.55 -31.38 -10.48
CA ALA A 1234 -83.93 -32.40 -11.34
C ALA A 1234 -84.95 -33.13 -12.21
N GLN A 1235 -84.54 -33.53 -13.42
CA GLN A 1235 -85.38 -34.34 -14.32
C GLN A 1235 -85.67 -35.73 -13.75
N GLY A 1236 -84.78 -36.24 -12.89
CA GLY A 1236 -85.00 -37.50 -12.18
C GLY A 1236 -84.13 -37.64 -10.93
N ILE A 1237 -84.74 -38.18 -9.87
CA ILE A 1237 -84.10 -38.51 -8.60
C ILE A 1237 -84.25 -40.02 -8.39
N PHE A 1238 -83.14 -40.74 -8.33
CA PHE A 1238 -83.12 -42.20 -8.24
C PHE A 1238 -82.41 -42.68 -6.98
N GLY A 1239 -83.03 -43.64 -6.30
CA GLY A 1239 -82.44 -44.36 -5.17
C GLY A 1239 -82.40 -43.60 -3.84
N LEU A 1240 -82.92 -42.37 -3.79
CA LEU A 1240 -83.20 -41.62 -2.57
C LEU A 1240 -84.70 -41.69 -2.23
N GLN A 1241 -85.03 -41.78 -0.95
CA GLN A 1241 -86.42 -41.69 -0.47
C GLN A 1241 -86.59 -40.52 0.51
N VAL A 1242 -87.73 -39.83 0.45
CA VAL A 1242 -88.06 -38.81 1.44
C VAL A 1242 -88.51 -39.51 2.74
N SER A 1243 -87.89 -39.17 3.87
CA SER A 1243 -88.22 -39.73 5.18
C SER A 1243 -88.29 -38.65 6.26
N GLU A 1244 -89.09 -38.88 7.30
CA GLU A 1244 -89.16 -37.99 8.47
C GLU A 1244 -87.97 -38.20 9.44
N GLN A 1245 -87.34 -39.37 9.39
CA GLN A 1245 -86.17 -39.75 10.19
C GLN A 1245 -85.18 -40.56 9.34
N LEU A 1246 -83.89 -40.45 9.66
CA LEU A 1246 -82.85 -41.24 8.99
C LEU A 1246 -83.08 -42.75 9.22
N THR A 1247 -82.96 -43.51 8.14
CA THR A 1247 -83.01 -44.97 8.09
C THR A 1247 -81.64 -45.51 7.62
N PRO A 1248 -81.40 -46.82 7.62
CA PRO A 1248 -80.21 -47.40 6.98
C PRO A 1248 -80.23 -47.33 5.43
N LEU A 1249 -81.24 -46.71 4.82
CA LEU A 1249 -81.34 -46.52 3.38
C LEU A 1249 -80.94 -45.09 3.01
N SER A 1250 -80.67 -44.85 1.73
CA SER A 1250 -80.33 -43.52 1.23
C SER A 1250 -81.54 -42.57 1.29
N ASP A 1251 -81.46 -41.54 2.14
CA ASP A 1251 -82.61 -40.73 2.54
C ASP A 1251 -82.47 -39.22 2.22
N ILE A 1252 -83.62 -38.54 2.08
CA ILE A 1252 -83.75 -37.09 2.09
C ILE A 1252 -84.56 -36.70 3.34
N THR A 1253 -83.94 -35.92 4.25
CA THR A 1253 -84.57 -35.53 5.52
C THR A 1253 -84.43 -34.04 5.81
N ALA A 1254 -85.50 -33.39 6.24
CA ALA A 1254 -85.53 -31.97 6.62
C ALA A 1254 -86.24 -31.83 7.97
N SER A 1255 -85.72 -32.50 8.99
CA SER A 1255 -86.43 -32.68 10.26
C SER A 1255 -85.84 -31.85 11.40
N SER A 1256 -86.65 -31.65 12.42
CA SER A 1256 -86.21 -31.03 13.67
C SER A 1256 -86.62 -31.88 14.87
N GLN A 1257 -85.72 -32.03 15.84
CA GLN A 1257 -85.99 -32.84 17.02
C GLN A 1257 -86.96 -32.17 18.02
N LEU A 1258 -86.84 -30.84 18.24
CA LEU A 1258 -87.66 -30.09 19.21
C LEU A 1258 -88.43 -28.90 18.59
N GLY A 1259 -88.00 -28.40 17.43
CA GLY A 1259 -88.68 -27.37 16.62
C GLY A 1259 -89.51 -27.94 15.45
N ILE A 1260 -89.89 -27.11 14.47
CA ILE A 1260 -90.72 -27.50 13.32
C ILE A 1260 -89.86 -28.11 12.20
N ASN A 1261 -90.32 -29.20 11.58
CA ASN A 1261 -89.69 -29.78 10.39
C ASN A 1261 -89.65 -28.76 9.23
N GLY A 1262 -88.59 -28.79 8.44
CA GLY A 1262 -88.48 -28.03 7.19
C GLY A 1262 -89.26 -28.70 6.05
N ASN A 1263 -89.39 -27.97 4.93
CA ASN A 1263 -90.06 -28.49 3.74
C ASN A 1263 -89.08 -29.12 2.76
N ILE A 1264 -89.49 -30.25 2.17
CA ILE A 1264 -88.79 -30.89 1.05
C ILE A 1264 -89.60 -30.63 -0.22
N THR A 1265 -88.98 -29.95 -1.17
CA THR A 1265 -89.57 -29.60 -2.47
C THR A 1265 -88.79 -30.31 -3.56
N LEU A 1266 -89.48 -31.17 -4.32
CA LEU A 1266 -88.93 -31.85 -5.49
C LEU A 1266 -89.58 -31.25 -6.73
N THR A 1267 -88.78 -30.58 -7.55
CA THR A 1267 -89.20 -29.93 -8.80
C THR A 1267 -88.50 -30.58 -9.98
N ALA A 1268 -89.22 -30.68 -11.10
CA ALA A 1268 -88.74 -31.30 -12.34
C ALA A 1268 -88.59 -30.26 -13.45
#